data_AF-A0A232LV48-F1
#
_entry.id   AF-A0A232LV48-F1
#
_cell.length_a   1.000
_cell.length_b   1.000
_cell.length_c   1.000
_cell.angle_alpha   90.00
_cell.angle_beta   90.00
_cell.angle_gamma   90.00
#
_symmetry.space_group_name_H-M   'P 1'
#
loop_
_entity.id
_entity.type
_entity.pdbx_description
1 polymer ?
#
loop_
_entity_poly.entity_id
_entity_poly.type
_entity_poly.pdbx_seq_one_letter_code
_entity_poly.pdbx_strand_id
1 'polypeptide(L)'
;MRLISWRLLLWLTLTCRTAGFDTEESSGDLTSFITRPEIKAPRFDVRVYDSSRVAPGYWFVASYSSMDPDPPTKKYIPCQAGPHIYDASGTLIWAGSCMVENQNVFDFKAANDIDGRSRLSFIMQRAYDDNNKKGGGMVLRDNFEVETFTPVTNDLGAFDIHEFNIVEGGRTALVTAYRPEYMHWASLGREEQGWVMTAGFEELEVATGKVVFEWSSVNHIPLSESNANVPETAPTESPGWDYIHVNSIDKNENGDYLLSARFTDAIYLISGQDGQILWRLGGKLNNFQKNFRVYRQHHARFMESNSTHMIISFFNNASDELTEDEEVSSVLVVQMNTAAVPMTATVLRRYNRPDGGLSRLRGNAQQLPNGNWFAGWSESGYHSEFTDNGTCVMEAKFFSDRFNTYRAYKFEFRGIPQEPPDVRAFVYGTRSSRLTTVFHVSWNGATEVASWNFYAQAGENTEPELVGEATKSGFETTFIADGYFDWVSVDAIDAQGSIISRSKIERTITPGDWRAAGFNPDDPLPTPQDPLMVSGNDDGEGEGESEDPAEGDDDDDDDDGEEEEENDSNLPIIINNNNNKNTPQSQKTTTKTTTALIEAEQSKRLAAEMTWKFLNGFFRLLIFLLMIRFILATINAQSRTLRRCFRRLRVSVIRPRSSIEIPSSVEEPV
;
A
#
# COMPACT_ATOMS: atom_id res chain seq x y z
N MET A 1 14.13 -16.18 -62.55
CA MET A 1 15.09 -16.00 -61.44
C MET A 1 14.38 -16.19 -60.11
N ARG A 2 14.22 -17.46 -59.73
CA ARG A 2 13.85 -17.93 -58.38
C ARG A 2 15.15 -18.12 -57.58
N LEU A 3 15.06 -18.14 -56.24
CA LEU A 3 16.10 -18.56 -55.25
C LEU A 3 16.96 -17.52 -54.49
N ILE A 4 16.54 -16.26 -54.30
CA ILE A 4 17.26 -15.35 -53.35
C ILE A 4 16.41 -14.74 -52.22
N SER A 5 15.07 -14.84 -52.22
CA SER A 5 14.27 -14.07 -51.24
C SER A 5 13.80 -14.80 -49.98
N TRP A 6 14.34 -15.97 -49.64
CA TRP A 6 13.90 -16.74 -48.45
C TRP A 6 14.94 -16.86 -47.33
N ARG A 7 16.17 -16.38 -47.52
CA ARG A 7 17.21 -16.40 -46.47
C ARG A 7 17.39 -15.09 -45.70
N LEU A 8 16.86 -13.96 -46.21
CA LEU A 8 16.85 -12.69 -45.47
C LEU A 8 15.62 -12.50 -44.57
N LEU A 9 14.51 -13.21 -44.82
CA LEU A 9 13.33 -13.16 -43.94
C LEU A 9 13.51 -14.03 -42.67
N LEU A 10 14.36 -15.05 -42.75
CA LEU A 10 14.68 -15.94 -41.61
C LEU A 10 15.77 -15.38 -40.68
N TRP A 11 16.44 -14.28 -41.05
CA TRP A 11 17.40 -13.58 -40.18
C TRP A 11 16.78 -12.37 -39.44
N LEU A 12 15.66 -11.83 -39.93
CA LEU A 12 14.91 -10.77 -39.23
C LEU A 12 13.88 -11.30 -38.22
N THR A 13 13.46 -12.57 -38.32
CA THR A 13 12.60 -13.20 -37.30
C THR A 13 13.41 -13.89 -36.19
N LEU A 14 14.73 -14.02 -36.35
CA LEU A 14 15.62 -14.64 -35.37
C LEU A 14 16.47 -13.64 -34.55
N THR A 15 16.39 -12.33 -34.84
CA THR A 15 17.11 -11.29 -34.08
C THR A 15 16.20 -10.37 -33.26
N CYS A 16 14.87 -10.49 -33.38
CA CYS A 16 13.91 -9.88 -32.45
C CYS A 16 13.33 -10.89 -31.44
N ARG A 17 14.08 -11.97 -31.17
CA ARG A 17 13.96 -12.85 -29.99
C ARG A 17 15.27 -12.87 -29.20
N THR A 18 16.02 -11.77 -29.26
CA THR A 18 17.05 -11.50 -28.25
C THR A 18 16.31 -10.90 -27.07
N ALA A 19 16.15 -11.72 -26.04
CA ALA A 19 15.81 -11.34 -24.69
C ALA A 19 14.83 -10.15 -24.58
N GLY A 20 13.55 -10.47 -24.46
CA GLY A 20 12.87 -9.94 -23.28
C GLY A 20 13.69 -10.39 -22.09
N PHE A 21 14.76 -9.66 -21.77
CA PHE A 21 15.02 -9.38 -20.39
C PHE A 21 13.68 -8.78 -19.96
N ASP A 22 12.89 -9.58 -19.25
CA ASP A 22 12.26 -9.03 -18.07
C ASP A 22 13.37 -8.16 -17.48
N THR A 23 13.25 -6.84 -17.65
CA THR A 23 13.89 -5.97 -16.69
C THR A 23 13.38 -6.54 -15.40
N GLU A 24 14.23 -7.29 -14.67
CA GLU A 24 13.99 -7.60 -13.28
C GLU A 24 13.55 -6.25 -12.72
N GLU A 25 12.23 -6.10 -12.52
CA GLU A 25 11.75 -5.00 -11.72
C GLU A 25 12.47 -5.25 -10.41
N SER A 26 13.47 -4.40 -10.15
CA SER A 26 14.35 -4.58 -9.02
C SER A 26 13.47 -4.73 -7.80
N SER A 27 13.47 -5.90 -7.17
CA SER A 27 12.66 -6.20 -5.99
C SER A 27 13.09 -5.41 -4.76
N GLY A 28 14.07 -4.50 -4.90
CA GLY A 28 14.54 -3.63 -3.84
C GLY A 28 13.47 -2.68 -3.29
N ASP A 29 12.38 -2.49 -4.02
CA ASP A 29 11.19 -1.73 -3.61
C ASP A 29 10.15 -2.56 -2.83
N LEU A 30 10.32 -3.88 -2.75
CA LEU A 30 9.48 -4.79 -1.96
C LEU A 30 10.25 -5.36 -0.77
N THR A 31 9.52 -5.76 0.27
CA THR A 31 10.06 -6.58 1.35
C THR A 31 10.19 -8.03 0.90
N SER A 32 11.03 -8.79 1.59
CA SER A 32 11.17 -10.23 1.44
C SER A 32 11.49 -10.85 2.79
N PHE A 33 10.87 -11.98 3.08
CA PHE A 33 10.99 -12.68 4.36
C PHE A 33 11.37 -14.13 4.12
N ILE A 34 12.09 -14.73 5.06
CA ILE A 34 12.51 -16.13 5.04
C ILE A 34 11.35 -17.03 5.49
N THR A 35 10.61 -16.62 6.51
CA THR A 35 9.45 -17.35 7.03
C THR A 35 8.26 -17.27 6.09
N ARG A 36 8.11 -16.14 5.37
CA ARG A 36 6.99 -15.83 4.45
C ARG A 36 7.48 -15.34 3.08
N PRO A 37 8.17 -16.19 2.29
CA PRO A 37 8.78 -15.79 1.02
C PRO A 37 7.77 -15.37 -0.06
N GLU A 38 6.51 -15.77 0.07
CA GLU A 38 5.41 -15.41 -0.81
C GLU A 38 4.93 -13.96 -0.63
N ILE A 39 5.17 -13.35 0.54
CA ILE A 39 4.81 -11.96 0.81
C ILE A 39 5.88 -11.05 0.20
N LYS A 40 5.45 -10.14 -0.68
CA LYS A 40 6.29 -9.09 -1.27
C LYS A 40 5.60 -7.75 -1.12
N ALA A 41 5.57 -7.24 0.11
CA ALA A 41 4.85 -6.02 0.45
C ALA A 41 5.65 -4.77 0.02
N PRO A 42 5.01 -3.71 -0.49
CA PRO A 42 5.70 -2.47 -0.84
C PRO A 42 6.46 -1.85 0.33
N ARG A 43 7.71 -1.42 0.09
CA ARG A 43 8.50 -0.67 1.07
C ARG A 43 8.13 0.81 1.05
N PHE A 44 8.26 1.48 2.19
CA PHE A 44 8.06 2.91 2.32
C PHE A 44 9.38 3.70 2.40
N ASP A 45 9.38 4.89 1.81
CA ASP A 45 10.25 6.01 2.17
C ASP A 45 9.50 6.87 3.20
N VAL A 46 9.97 6.87 4.45
CA VAL A 46 9.32 7.53 5.58
C VAL A 46 10.19 8.67 6.08
N ARG A 47 9.57 9.84 6.27
CA ARG A 47 10.17 11.04 6.86
C ARG A 47 9.37 11.44 8.08
N VAL A 48 10.00 11.37 9.25
CA VAL A 48 9.43 11.84 10.50
C VAL A 48 10.11 13.14 10.90
N TYR A 49 9.35 14.23 10.94
CA TYR A 49 9.85 15.55 11.32
C TYR A 49 9.80 15.75 12.83
N ASP A 50 8.82 15.15 13.51
CA ASP A 50 8.68 15.22 14.96
C ASP A 50 7.93 13.99 15.50
N SER A 51 8.69 12.98 15.93
CA SER A 51 8.13 11.71 16.41
C SER A 51 7.29 11.86 17.67
N SER A 52 7.54 12.88 18.49
CA SER A 52 6.78 13.13 19.73
C SER A 52 5.35 13.61 19.48
N ARG A 53 5.09 14.13 18.27
CA ARG A 53 3.79 14.66 17.85
C ARG A 53 3.05 13.78 16.86
N VAL A 54 3.64 12.66 16.43
CA VAL A 54 2.96 11.65 15.61
C VAL A 54 2.01 10.86 16.51
N ALA A 55 0.75 10.74 16.11
CA ALA A 55 -0.24 9.95 16.81
C ALA A 55 0.17 8.46 16.86
N PRO A 56 -0.22 7.69 17.89
CA PRO A 56 -0.07 6.24 17.85
C PRO A 56 -0.93 5.61 16.74
N GLY A 57 -0.65 4.34 16.42
CA GLY A 57 -1.43 3.53 15.49
C GLY A 57 -0.69 3.11 14.22
N TYR A 58 -1.40 2.33 13.41
CA TYR A 58 -0.94 1.67 12.21
C TYR A 58 -1.56 2.28 10.95
N TRP A 59 -0.85 2.18 9.83
CA TRP A 59 -1.33 2.60 8.51
C TRP A 59 -2.06 1.45 7.81
N PHE A 60 -3.23 1.75 7.29
CA PHE A 60 -4.08 0.84 6.51
C PHE A 60 -4.04 1.32 5.07
N VAL A 61 -3.43 0.51 4.21
CA VAL A 61 -3.27 0.80 2.77
C VAL A 61 -3.58 -0.45 1.97
N ALA A 62 -4.12 -0.26 0.77
CA ALA A 62 -4.32 -1.34 -0.18
C ALA A 62 -3.56 -1.03 -1.47
N SER A 63 -2.47 -1.76 -1.73
CA SER A 63 -1.60 -1.53 -2.88
C SER A 63 -2.18 -2.19 -4.13
N TYR A 64 -2.10 -1.49 -5.26
CA TYR A 64 -2.40 -2.03 -6.58
C TYR A 64 -1.55 -1.34 -7.65
N SER A 65 -1.28 -2.03 -8.75
CA SER A 65 -0.54 -1.48 -9.91
C SER A 65 -1.47 -0.85 -10.95
N SER A 66 -2.61 -1.49 -11.19
CA SER A 66 -3.67 -1.04 -12.11
C SER A 66 -4.98 -0.93 -11.35
N MET A 67 -5.81 0.06 -11.71
CA MET A 67 -7.15 0.19 -11.13
C MET A 67 -8.11 -0.86 -11.69
N ASP A 68 -7.95 -1.22 -12.96
CA ASP A 68 -8.73 -2.30 -13.57
C ASP A 68 -8.31 -3.66 -13.00
N PRO A 69 -9.25 -4.60 -12.85
CA PRO A 69 -8.90 -5.95 -12.43
C PRO A 69 -7.86 -6.57 -13.38
N ASP A 70 -6.92 -7.32 -12.83
CA ASP A 70 -5.93 -8.02 -13.66
C ASP A 70 -6.57 -9.21 -14.39
N PRO A 71 -6.19 -9.47 -15.66
CA PRO A 71 -6.64 -10.66 -16.37
C PRO A 71 -6.10 -11.93 -15.67
N PRO A 72 -6.88 -13.02 -15.61
CA PRO A 72 -6.43 -14.26 -15.03
C PRO A 72 -5.15 -14.76 -15.71
N THR A 73 -4.14 -15.11 -14.92
CA THR A 73 -2.85 -15.60 -15.42
C THR A 73 -2.48 -16.92 -14.75
N LYS A 74 -1.72 -17.75 -15.47
CA LYS A 74 -1.07 -18.95 -14.92
C LYS A 74 0.30 -18.66 -14.33
N LYS A 75 0.78 -17.41 -14.43
CA LYS A 75 2.03 -16.97 -13.81
C LYS A 75 1.79 -16.83 -12.31
N TYR A 76 2.72 -17.33 -11.52
CA TYR A 76 2.76 -17.03 -10.10
C TYR A 76 2.99 -15.52 -9.91
N ILE A 77 2.15 -14.89 -9.10
CA ILE A 77 2.31 -13.50 -8.65
C ILE A 77 2.52 -13.56 -7.14
N PRO A 78 3.63 -13.00 -6.61
CA PRO A 78 3.80 -12.93 -5.17
C PRO A 78 2.71 -12.06 -4.54
N CYS A 79 2.45 -12.24 -3.25
CA CYS A 79 1.42 -11.49 -2.53
C CYS A 79 1.88 -10.05 -2.29
N GLN A 80 1.54 -9.15 -3.23
CA GLN A 80 2.01 -7.77 -3.29
C GLN A 80 0.88 -6.75 -3.49
N ALA A 81 -0.27 -7.17 -4.00
CA ALA A 81 -1.46 -6.34 -4.20
C ALA A 81 -2.58 -6.75 -3.25
N GLY A 82 -3.28 -5.76 -2.70
CA GLY A 82 -4.31 -5.97 -1.69
C GLY A 82 -4.00 -5.26 -0.37
N PRO A 83 -4.72 -5.60 0.71
CA PRO A 83 -4.71 -4.85 1.95
C PRO A 83 -3.49 -5.19 2.80
N HIS A 84 -2.85 -4.17 3.35
CA HIS A 84 -1.67 -4.26 4.19
C HIS A 84 -1.76 -3.30 5.37
N ILE A 85 -1.25 -3.74 6.52
CA ILE A 85 -1.09 -2.91 7.71
C ILE A 85 0.40 -2.68 7.94
N TYR A 86 0.79 -1.43 8.14
CA TYR A 86 2.17 -1.03 8.48
C TYR A 86 2.21 -0.27 9.79
N ASP A 87 3.32 -0.32 10.51
CA ASP A 87 3.55 0.58 11.64
C ASP A 87 3.96 1.99 11.18
N ALA A 88 4.12 2.90 12.15
CA ALA A 88 4.50 4.29 11.89
C ALA A 88 5.93 4.48 11.31
N SER A 89 6.73 3.42 11.22
CA SER A 89 8.04 3.41 10.56
C SER A 89 7.99 2.87 9.13
N GLY A 90 6.81 2.41 8.67
CA GLY A 90 6.65 1.74 7.38
C GLY A 90 7.09 0.27 7.40
N THR A 91 7.21 -0.34 8.57
CA THR A 91 7.47 -1.78 8.71
C THR A 91 6.16 -2.55 8.61
N LEU A 92 6.15 -3.62 7.82
CA LEU A 92 4.98 -4.47 7.64
C LEU A 92 4.54 -5.08 8.98
N ILE A 93 3.24 -5.06 9.24
CA ILE A 93 2.60 -5.76 10.36
C ILE A 93 1.74 -6.90 9.84
N TRP A 94 0.93 -6.64 8.81
CA TRP A 94 0.06 -7.64 8.19
C TRP A 94 0.01 -7.49 6.68
N ALA A 95 0.06 -8.61 5.96
CA ALA A 95 -0.27 -8.67 4.54
C ALA A 95 -1.48 -9.59 4.33
N GLY A 96 -2.58 -9.02 3.82
CA GLY A 96 -3.78 -9.72 3.39
C GLY A 96 -3.82 -10.05 1.90
N SER A 97 -2.81 -9.65 1.14
CA SER A 97 -2.71 -9.84 -0.31
C SER A 97 -2.92 -11.30 -0.75
N CYS A 98 -2.39 -12.27 0.00
CA CYS A 98 -2.62 -13.69 -0.30
C CYS A 98 -4.07 -14.12 -0.06
N MET A 99 -4.73 -13.57 0.97
CA MET A 99 -6.12 -13.90 1.32
C MET A 99 -7.09 -13.51 0.19
N VAL A 100 -6.77 -12.43 -0.52
CA VAL A 100 -7.57 -11.92 -1.65
C VAL A 100 -6.97 -12.31 -3.00
N GLU A 101 -6.02 -13.25 -3.06
CA GLU A 101 -5.39 -13.72 -4.30
C GLU A 101 -4.81 -12.59 -5.19
N ASN A 102 -4.20 -11.56 -4.57
CA ASN A 102 -3.74 -10.33 -5.23
C ASN A 102 -4.84 -9.51 -5.93
N GLN A 103 -6.12 -9.79 -5.67
CA GLN A 103 -7.21 -8.98 -6.18
C GLN A 103 -7.16 -7.60 -5.54
N ASN A 104 -7.44 -6.58 -6.37
CA ASN A 104 -7.46 -5.20 -5.90
C ASN A 104 -8.48 -5.03 -4.77
N VAL A 105 -8.01 -4.32 -3.74
CA VAL A 105 -8.80 -3.94 -2.59
C VAL A 105 -8.82 -2.42 -2.48
N PHE A 106 -9.97 -1.88 -2.08
CA PHE A 106 -10.20 -0.45 -1.92
C PHE A 106 -10.80 -0.16 -0.54
N ASP A 107 -10.70 1.10 -0.10
CA ASP A 107 -11.30 1.58 1.16
C ASP A 107 -10.95 0.75 2.40
N PHE A 108 -9.71 0.22 2.47
CA PHE A 108 -9.25 -0.62 3.58
C PHE A 108 -8.98 0.20 4.85
N LYS A 109 -9.75 -0.09 5.91
CA LYS A 109 -9.75 0.66 7.18
C LYS A 109 -10.17 -0.21 8.35
N ALA A 110 -9.92 0.26 9.58
CA ALA A 110 -10.57 -0.30 10.75
C ALA A 110 -12.00 0.26 10.89
N ALA A 111 -12.93 -0.59 11.30
CA ALA A 111 -14.30 -0.23 11.68
C ALA A 111 -14.46 -0.50 13.19
N ASN A 112 -14.38 0.57 14.00
CA ASN A 112 -14.29 0.48 15.47
C ASN A 112 -15.65 0.56 16.19
N ASP A 113 -16.71 0.73 15.44
CA ASP A 113 -18.08 0.94 15.91
C ASP A 113 -18.97 -0.32 15.76
N ILE A 114 -18.43 -1.44 15.29
CA ILE A 114 -19.16 -2.69 15.12
C ILE A 114 -19.23 -3.45 16.45
N ASP A 115 -20.40 -3.45 17.10
CA ASP A 115 -20.65 -4.12 18.40
C ASP A 115 -19.62 -3.78 19.50
N GLY A 116 -19.04 -2.56 19.46
CA GLY A 116 -18.00 -2.11 20.39
C GLY A 116 -16.67 -2.86 20.26
N ARG A 117 -16.42 -3.53 19.13
CA ARG A 117 -15.17 -4.24 18.82
C ARG A 117 -14.55 -3.69 17.55
N SER A 118 -13.23 -3.67 17.50
CA SER A 118 -12.51 -3.33 16.27
C SER A 118 -12.66 -4.45 15.23
N ARG A 119 -12.94 -4.06 14.00
CA ARG A 119 -12.98 -4.91 12.81
C ARG A 119 -12.14 -4.29 11.72
N LEU A 120 -11.81 -5.08 10.72
CA LEU A 120 -11.26 -4.59 9.46
C LEU A 120 -12.35 -4.56 8.42
N SER A 121 -12.36 -3.54 7.58
CA SER A 121 -13.33 -3.38 6.50
C SER A 121 -12.62 -2.97 5.22
N PHE A 122 -13.05 -3.53 4.09
CA PHE A 122 -12.57 -3.12 2.77
C PHE A 122 -13.53 -3.54 1.66
N ILE A 123 -13.32 -3.02 0.46
CA ILE A 123 -14.00 -3.42 -0.77
C ILE A 123 -13.09 -4.36 -1.55
N MET A 124 -13.57 -5.56 -1.88
CA MET A 124 -12.91 -6.45 -2.83
C MET A 124 -13.49 -6.18 -4.23
N GLN A 125 -12.62 -5.85 -5.18
CA GLN A 125 -13.05 -5.50 -6.54
C GLN A 125 -13.79 -6.66 -7.23
N ARG A 126 -14.60 -6.35 -8.25
CA ARG A 126 -15.08 -7.35 -9.21
C ARG A 126 -13.94 -8.12 -9.88
N ALA A 127 -14.25 -9.31 -10.40
CA ALA A 127 -13.32 -10.04 -11.25
C ALA A 127 -13.22 -9.42 -12.67
N TYR A 128 -12.14 -9.72 -13.39
CA TYR A 128 -11.88 -9.20 -14.74
C TYR A 128 -12.97 -9.59 -15.76
N ASP A 129 -13.19 -10.89 -15.95
CA ASP A 129 -14.06 -11.47 -17.01
C ASP A 129 -15.18 -12.38 -16.44
N ASP A 130 -15.66 -12.12 -15.22
CA ASP A 130 -16.77 -12.89 -14.64
C ASP A 130 -17.86 -11.94 -14.11
N ASN A 131 -18.89 -11.75 -14.93
CA ASN A 131 -20.04 -10.89 -14.61
C ASN A 131 -20.84 -11.37 -13.39
N ASN A 132 -20.64 -12.61 -12.92
CA ASN A 132 -21.26 -13.11 -11.70
C ASN A 132 -20.42 -12.76 -10.45
N LYS A 133 -19.15 -12.38 -10.61
CA LYS A 133 -18.26 -11.95 -9.53
C LYS A 133 -18.15 -10.43 -9.49
N LYS A 134 -19.22 -9.81 -9.00
CA LYS A 134 -19.42 -8.36 -8.94
C LYS A 134 -18.56 -7.63 -7.90
N GLY A 135 -17.76 -8.34 -7.10
CA GLY A 135 -17.08 -7.77 -5.94
C GLY A 135 -18.01 -7.65 -4.74
N GLY A 136 -17.53 -7.04 -3.65
CA GLY A 136 -18.30 -6.89 -2.42
C GLY A 136 -17.54 -6.21 -1.29
N GLY A 137 -18.28 -5.80 -0.26
CA GLY A 137 -17.71 -5.37 1.01
C GLY A 137 -17.27 -6.57 1.86
N MET A 138 -16.10 -6.49 2.47
CA MET A 138 -15.56 -7.52 3.37
C MET A 138 -15.39 -6.93 4.76
N VAL A 139 -15.78 -7.71 5.77
CA VAL A 139 -15.53 -7.43 7.19
C VAL A 139 -14.73 -8.58 7.78
N LEU A 140 -13.57 -8.28 8.36
CA LEU A 140 -12.75 -9.25 9.10
C LEU A 140 -12.75 -8.95 10.59
N ARG A 141 -12.60 -10.01 11.39
CA ARG A 141 -12.31 -9.91 12.82
C ARG A 141 -10.86 -9.43 13.06
N ASP A 142 -10.55 -9.14 14.33
CA ASP A 142 -9.22 -8.82 14.82
C ASP A 142 -8.22 -9.99 14.70
N ASN A 143 -8.72 -11.20 14.48
CA ASN A 143 -7.93 -12.39 14.16
C ASN A 143 -7.73 -12.64 12.65
N PHE A 144 -8.15 -11.67 11.81
CA PHE A 144 -8.08 -11.70 10.34
C PHE A 144 -8.98 -12.75 9.65
N GLU A 145 -9.90 -13.38 10.37
CA GLU A 145 -10.91 -14.24 9.74
C GLU A 145 -12.04 -13.41 9.13
N VAL A 146 -12.57 -13.89 8.00
CA VAL A 146 -13.74 -13.29 7.35
C VAL A 146 -14.96 -13.47 8.25
N GLU A 147 -15.54 -12.37 8.71
CA GLU A 147 -16.80 -12.36 9.44
C GLU A 147 -17.98 -12.20 8.51
N THR A 148 -17.88 -11.33 7.51
CA THR A 148 -18.98 -11.07 6.57
C THR A 148 -18.44 -10.68 5.20
N PHE A 149 -19.15 -11.13 4.17
CA PHE A 149 -19.01 -10.69 2.79
C PHE A 149 -20.36 -10.14 2.33
N THR A 150 -20.44 -8.84 2.05
CA THR A 150 -21.63 -8.12 1.58
C THR A 150 -21.63 -8.08 0.04
N PRO A 151 -22.46 -8.89 -0.63
CA PRO A 151 -22.48 -8.96 -2.09
C PRO A 151 -23.36 -7.86 -2.71
N VAL A 152 -23.28 -7.71 -4.03
CA VAL A 152 -24.32 -7.04 -4.83
C VAL A 152 -25.52 -7.97 -4.99
N THR A 153 -26.71 -7.53 -4.56
CA THR A 153 -27.95 -8.35 -4.65
C THR A 153 -28.97 -7.82 -5.66
N ASN A 154 -28.69 -6.71 -6.33
CA ASN A 154 -29.59 -6.03 -7.26
C ASN A 154 -28.99 -5.99 -8.69
N ASP A 155 -29.49 -5.04 -9.49
CA ASP A 155 -29.18 -4.82 -10.90
C ASP A 155 -27.80 -4.19 -11.16
N LEU A 156 -27.09 -3.71 -10.13
CA LEU A 156 -25.77 -3.09 -10.29
C LEU A 156 -24.79 -4.04 -10.98
N GLY A 157 -23.97 -3.49 -11.89
CA GLY A 157 -22.97 -4.27 -12.64
C GLY A 157 -21.79 -4.73 -11.77
N ALA A 158 -21.48 -3.98 -10.71
CA ALA A 158 -20.39 -4.25 -9.79
C ALA A 158 -20.65 -3.56 -8.44
N PHE A 159 -20.00 -4.05 -7.38
CA PHE A 159 -19.86 -3.32 -6.13
C PHE A 159 -18.87 -2.19 -6.38
N ASP A 160 -19.29 -0.95 -6.18
CA ASP A 160 -18.46 0.20 -6.50
C ASP A 160 -17.26 0.31 -5.56
N ILE A 161 -16.14 0.82 -6.10
CA ILE A 161 -14.86 0.86 -5.40
C ILE A 161 -14.71 2.08 -4.48
N HIS A 162 -15.59 3.07 -4.56
CA HIS A 162 -15.36 4.38 -3.95
C HIS A 162 -15.76 4.43 -2.47
N GLU A 163 -16.78 3.69 -2.06
CA GLU A 163 -17.27 3.75 -0.68
C GLU A 163 -17.85 2.43 -0.18
N PHE A 164 -17.39 2.03 1.01
CA PHE A 164 -18.06 1.08 1.88
C PHE A 164 -17.95 1.60 3.32
N ASN A 165 -18.91 2.43 3.71
CA ASN A 165 -18.93 3.07 5.02
C ASN A 165 -19.93 2.35 5.93
N ILE A 166 -19.42 1.52 6.84
CA ILE A 166 -20.25 0.80 7.81
C ILE A 166 -20.79 1.81 8.82
N VAL A 167 -22.08 1.73 9.09
CA VAL A 167 -22.82 2.63 9.98
C VAL A 167 -23.74 1.82 10.90
N GLU A 168 -24.46 2.51 11.79
CA GLU A 168 -25.50 1.89 12.63
C GLU A 168 -24.99 0.72 13.47
N GLY A 169 -23.74 0.82 13.96
CA GLY A 169 -23.10 -0.19 14.79
C GLY A 169 -22.76 -1.49 14.06
N GLY A 170 -22.64 -1.47 12.72
CA GLY A 170 -22.33 -2.66 11.91
C GLY A 170 -23.53 -3.28 11.19
N ARG A 171 -24.74 -2.73 11.40
CA ARG A 171 -25.97 -3.29 10.82
C ARG A 171 -26.14 -2.95 9.34
N THR A 172 -25.83 -1.71 8.97
CA THR A 172 -25.92 -1.24 7.58
C THR A 172 -24.63 -0.61 7.10
N ALA A 173 -24.46 -0.48 5.79
CA ALA A 173 -23.34 0.21 5.18
C ALA A 173 -23.83 1.10 4.04
N LEU A 174 -23.23 2.28 3.93
CA LEU A 174 -23.42 3.19 2.80
C LEU A 174 -22.43 2.83 1.71
N VAL A 175 -22.94 2.69 0.48
CA VAL A 175 -22.14 2.42 -0.72
C VAL A 175 -22.53 3.37 -1.83
N THR A 176 -21.57 3.72 -2.66
CA THR A 176 -21.84 4.43 -3.92
C THR A 176 -22.39 3.46 -4.97
N ALA A 177 -23.27 3.96 -5.83
CA ALA A 177 -23.95 3.15 -6.84
C ALA A 177 -23.94 3.85 -8.20
N TYR A 178 -23.70 3.08 -9.27
CA TYR A 178 -23.58 3.57 -10.65
C TYR A 178 -24.50 2.79 -11.59
N ARG A 179 -25.33 3.50 -12.36
CA ARG A 179 -26.29 2.95 -13.31
C ARG A 179 -26.23 3.69 -14.65
N PRO A 180 -25.88 3.02 -15.77
CA PRO A 180 -26.04 3.59 -17.10
C PRO A 180 -27.51 3.76 -17.44
N GLU A 181 -27.90 4.95 -17.87
CA GLU A 181 -29.26 5.30 -18.26
C GLU A 181 -29.26 5.95 -19.65
N TYR A 182 -30.29 5.66 -20.45
CA TYR A 182 -30.50 6.32 -21.74
C TYR A 182 -31.40 7.54 -21.55
N MET A 183 -30.81 8.74 -21.59
CA MET A 183 -31.47 9.96 -21.13
C MET A 183 -31.53 11.04 -22.21
N HIS A 184 -32.50 11.95 -22.07
CA HIS A 184 -32.59 13.17 -22.87
C HIS A 184 -31.57 14.21 -22.43
N TRP A 185 -30.88 14.82 -23.40
CA TRP A 185 -29.85 15.84 -23.15
C TRP A 185 -30.42 17.26 -23.11
N ALA A 186 -31.73 17.40 -22.91
CA ALA A 186 -32.46 18.67 -22.94
C ALA A 186 -31.92 19.71 -21.95
N SER A 187 -31.43 19.29 -20.77
CA SER A 187 -30.82 20.22 -19.80
C SER A 187 -29.56 20.92 -20.32
N LEU A 188 -28.89 20.34 -21.32
CA LEU A 188 -27.76 20.92 -22.03
C LEU A 188 -28.18 21.79 -23.24
N GLY A 189 -29.49 21.96 -23.47
CA GLY A 189 -30.02 22.62 -24.67
C GLY A 189 -29.93 21.77 -25.94
N ARG A 190 -29.89 20.44 -25.79
CA ARG A 190 -29.70 19.45 -26.87
C ARG A 190 -30.95 18.57 -27.01
N GLU A 191 -31.37 18.28 -28.23
CA GLU A 191 -32.63 17.54 -28.50
C GLU A 191 -32.45 16.02 -28.48
N GLU A 192 -31.22 15.56 -28.66
CA GLU A 192 -30.86 14.16 -28.73
C GLU A 192 -30.93 13.44 -27.36
N GLN A 193 -30.84 12.12 -27.44
CA GLN A 193 -30.68 11.22 -26.31
C GLN A 193 -29.37 10.47 -26.44
N GLY A 194 -28.83 10.02 -25.31
CA GLY A 194 -27.65 9.19 -25.27
C GLY A 194 -27.48 8.49 -23.94
N TRP A 195 -26.58 7.52 -23.91
CA TRP A 195 -26.18 6.87 -22.68
C TRP A 195 -25.41 7.84 -21.78
N VAL A 196 -25.79 7.84 -20.51
CA VAL A 196 -25.17 8.60 -19.44
C VAL A 196 -24.93 7.65 -18.29
N MET A 197 -23.72 7.66 -17.74
CA MET A 197 -23.47 6.99 -16.47
C MET A 197 -24.02 7.86 -15.35
N THR A 198 -25.14 7.45 -14.78
CA THR A 198 -25.73 8.07 -13.61
C THR A 198 -25.19 7.43 -12.35
N ALA A 199 -25.25 8.16 -11.24
CA ALA A 199 -24.77 7.64 -9.97
C ALA A 199 -25.56 8.19 -8.78
N GLY A 200 -25.37 7.55 -7.63
CA GLY A 200 -26.00 7.86 -6.36
C GLY A 200 -25.43 6.99 -5.26
N PHE A 201 -26.27 6.53 -4.34
CA PHE A 201 -25.85 5.67 -3.25
C PHE A 201 -26.95 4.70 -2.81
N GLU A 202 -26.54 3.62 -2.18
CA GLU A 202 -27.40 2.64 -1.52
C GLU A 202 -26.98 2.52 -0.05
N GLU A 203 -27.96 2.33 0.84
CA GLU A 203 -27.73 1.79 2.18
C GLU A 203 -28.10 0.31 2.14
N LEU A 204 -27.14 -0.55 2.47
CA LEU A 204 -27.26 -2.00 2.43
C LEU A 204 -27.25 -2.58 3.84
N GLU A 205 -28.00 -3.64 4.09
CA GLU A 205 -27.77 -4.50 5.25
C GLU A 205 -26.43 -5.25 5.07
N VAL A 206 -25.49 -5.09 6.01
CA VAL A 206 -24.12 -5.64 5.88
C VAL A 206 -24.15 -7.17 5.75
N ALA A 207 -25.01 -7.84 6.52
CA ALA A 207 -25.08 -9.30 6.56
C ALA A 207 -25.58 -9.94 5.26
N THR A 208 -26.40 -9.24 4.47
CA THR A 208 -27.13 -9.84 3.34
C THR A 208 -26.88 -9.15 2.01
N GLY A 209 -26.40 -7.89 2.02
CA GLY A 209 -26.33 -7.02 0.84
C GLY A 209 -27.68 -6.44 0.41
N LYS A 210 -28.76 -6.69 1.16
CA LYS A 210 -30.10 -6.17 0.84
C LYS A 210 -30.13 -4.65 0.92
N VAL A 211 -30.57 -4.01 -0.15
CA VAL A 211 -30.83 -2.57 -0.21
C VAL A 211 -32.00 -2.21 0.72
N VAL A 212 -31.76 -1.28 1.65
CA VAL A 212 -32.79 -0.73 2.55
C VAL A 212 -33.15 0.72 2.20
N PHE A 213 -32.24 1.44 1.54
CA PHE A 213 -32.48 2.78 1.00
C PHE A 213 -31.65 2.96 -0.28
N GLU A 214 -32.20 3.67 -1.25
CA GLU A 214 -31.50 4.01 -2.50
C GLU A 214 -31.83 5.45 -2.89
N TRP A 215 -30.82 6.16 -3.36
CA TRP A 215 -30.97 7.47 -3.96
C TRP A 215 -30.22 7.55 -5.28
N SER A 216 -30.83 8.18 -6.29
CA SER A 216 -30.25 8.37 -7.61
C SER A 216 -30.23 9.84 -8.00
N SER A 217 -29.15 10.26 -8.67
CA SER A 217 -29.05 11.60 -9.24
C SER A 217 -30.08 11.89 -10.32
N VAL A 218 -30.67 10.86 -10.93
CA VAL A 218 -31.76 11.00 -11.90
C VAL A 218 -32.91 11.79 -11.27
N ASN A 219 -33.41 12.80 -11.99
CA ASN A 219 -34.44 13.76 -11.56
C ASN A 219 -34.03 14.72 -10.41
N HIS A 220 -32.84 14.59 -9.84
CA HIS A 220 -32.36 15.47 -8.77
C HIS A 220 -31.22 16.40 -9.21
N ILE A 221 -30.32 15.92 -10.07
CA ILE A 221 -29.16 16.67 -10.59
C ILE A 221 -29.23 16.64 -12.13
N PRO A 222 -29.46 17.77 -12.81
CA PRO A 222 -29.49 17.80 -14.27
C PRO A 222 -28.08 17.67 -14.86
N LEU A 223 -27.98 17.14 -16.09
CA LEU A 223 -26.70 16.98 -16.80
C LEU A 223 -25.91 18.29 -16.93
N SER A 224 -26.62 19.43 -16.99
CA SER A 224 -26.01 20.75 -17.06
C SER A 224 -25.28 21.21 -15.80
N GLU A 225 -25.48 20.56 -14.64
CA GLU A 225 -24.65 20.78 -13.46
C GLU A 225 -23.22 20.22 -13.62
N SER A 226 -23.00 19.29 -14.56
CA SER A 226 -21.68 18.70 -14.79
C SER A 226 -20.65 19.72 -15.28
N ASN A 227 -19.46 19.67 -14.67
CA ASN A 227 -18.21 20.29 -15.07
C ASN A 227 -17.26 19.27 -15.74
N ALA A 228 -17.70 18.05 -16.02
CA ALA A 228 -16.97 17.15 -16.92
C ALA A 228 -17.12 17.62 -18.36
N ASN A 229 -16.16 17.24 -19.21
CA ASN A 229 -16.23 17.52 -20.64
C ASN A 229 -17.46 16.86 -21.25
N VAL A 230 -18.38 17.67 -21.75
CA VAL A 230 -19.58 17.21 -22.45
C VAL A 230 -19.17 16.65 -23.82
N PRO A 231 -19.50 15.38 -24.15
CA PRO A 231 -19.20 14.82 -25.46
C PRO A 231 -19.86 15.61 -26.59
N GLU A 232 -19.14 15.83 -27.70
CA GLU A 232 -19.69 16.53 -28.88
C GLU A 232 -20.92 15.80 -29.44
N THR A 233 -20.92 14.47 -29.42
CA THR A 233 -22.04 13.62 -29.83
C THR A 233 -22.50 12.77 -28.66
N ALA A 234 -23.82 12.65 -28.48
CA ALA A 234 -24.39 11.79 -27.44
C ALA A 234 -23.95 10.32 -27.65
N PRO A 235 -23.39 9.65 -26.62
CA PRO A 235 -22.95 8.26 -26.74
C PRO A 235 -24.11 7.32 -27.08
N THR A 236 -23.90 6.46 -28.08
CA THR A 236 -24.89 5.47 -28.53
C THR A 236 -24.80 4.14 -27.80
N GLU A 237 -23.76 3.93 -26.98
CA GLU A 237 -23.50 2.69 -26.25
C GLU A 237 -23.27 2.94 -24.75
N SER A 238 -23.65 1.97 -23.92
CA SER A 238 -23.39 1.93 -22.48
C SER A 238 -21.89 1.73 -22.20
N PRO A 239 -21.31 2.34 -21.15
CA PRO A 239 -21.97 3.09 -20.08
C PRO A 239 -22.28 4.56 -20.39
N GLY A 240 -21.80 5.08 -21.52
CA GLY A 240 -22.04 6.46 -21.93
C GLY A 240 -21.19 7.49 -21.17
N TRP A 241 -21.72 8.72 -21.05
CA TRP A 241 -20.99 9.84 -20.44
C TRP A 241 -21.14 9.86 -18.92
N ASP A 242 -20.04 9.78 -18.19
CA ASP A 242 -20.02 10.01 -16.73
C ASP A 242 -20.07 11.50 -16.44
N TYR A 243 -21.25 11.98 -16.05
CA TYR A 243 -21.51 13.40 -15.82
C TYR A 243 -21.37 13.81 -14.35
N ILE A 244 -21.40 12.87 -13.41
CA ILE A 244 -21.52 13.16 -11.98
C ILE A 244 -20.37 12.59 -11.13
N HIS A 245 -19.97 11.34 -11.35
CA HIS A 245 -18.89 10.66 -10.64
C HIS A 245 -18.90 10.84 -9.11
N VAL A 246 -19.80 10.13 -8.43
CA VAL A 246 -19.90 10.13 -6.96
C VAL A 246 -18.77 9.32 -6.32
N ASN A 247 -18.16 9.82 -5.24
CA ASN A 247 -16.95 9.19 -4.70
C ASN A 247 -16.88 9.06 -3.18
N SER A 248 -17.88 9.58 -2.47
CA SER A 248 -18.06 9.32 -1.05
C SER A 248 -19.48 9.61 -0.61
N ILE A 249 -19.94 8.87 0.40
CA ILE A 249 -21.22 9.08 1.06
C ILE A 249 -21.07 8.93 2.57
N ASP A 250 -21.68 9.83 3.32
CA ASP A 250 -21.74 9.79 4.78
C ASP A 250 -23.16 10.10 5.29
N LYS A 251 -23.47 9.77 6.53
CA LYS A 251 -24.82 9.95 7.12
C LYS A 251 -24.72 10.56 8.51
N ASN A 252 -25.55 11.55 8.80
CA ASN A 252 -25.62 12.16 10.12
C ASN A 252 -26.69 11.52 11.01
N GLU A 253 -26.75 11.93 12.28
CA GLU A 253 -27.72 11.43 13.26
C GLU A 253 -29.20 11.75 12.91
N ASN A 254 -29.46 12.76 12.07
CA ASN A 254 -30.81 13.05 11.58
C ASN A 254 -31.25 12.09 10.46
N GLY A 255 -30.32 11.26 9.96
CA GLY A 255 -30.53 10.37 8.82
C GLY A 255 -30.31 11.03 7.46
N ASP A 256 -29.82 12.27 7.41
CA ASP A 256 -29.49 12.95 6.16
C ASP A 256 -28.12 12.51 5.64
N TYR A 257 -27.97 12.55 4.31
CA TYR A 257 -26.81 12.01 3.62
C TYR A 257 -25.94 13.11 3.01
N LEU A 258 -24.62 12.99 3.15
CA LEU A 258 -23.62 13.87 2.56
C LEU A 258 -22.94 13.16 1.37
N LEU A 259 -23.29 13.56 0.16
CA LEU A 259 -22.79 12.96 -1.08
C LEU A 259 -21.74 13.87 -1.72
N SER A 260 -20.57 13.34 -2.04
CA SER A 260 -19.55 14.03 -2.83
C SER A 260 -19.60 13.56 -4.28
N ALA A 261 -19.69 14.51 -5.22
CA ALA A 261 -19.64 14.25 -6.65
C ALA A 261 -18.50 15.03 -7.31
N ARG A 262 -17.54 14.29 -7.88
CA ARG A 262 -16.32 14.81 -8.48
C ARG A 262 -16.63 15.68 -9.70
N PHE A 263 -17.53 15.24 -10.58
CA PHE A 263 -17.75 15.90 -11.87
C PHE A 263 -18.73 17.06 -11.83
N THR A 264 -19.41 17.31 -10.72
CA THR A 264 -20.14 18.57 -10.50
C THR A 264 -19.37 19.57 -9.63
N ASP A 265 -18.19 19.18 -9.13
CA ASP A 265 -17.37 19.94 -8.18
C ASP A 265 -18.18 20.40 -6.95
N ALA A 266 -19.08 19.52 -6.48
CA ALA A 266 -20.04 19.82 -5.44
C ALA A 266 -20.24 18.69 -4.42
N ILE A 267 -20.50 19.11 -3.19
CA ILE A 267 -20.96 18.27 -2.09
C ILE A 267 -22.43 18.59 -1.83
N TYR A 268 -23.26 17.56 -1.68
CA TYR A 268 -24.71 17.66 -1.55
C TYR A 268 -25.13 17.16 -0.18
N LEU A 269 -26.03 17.89 0.48
CA LEU A 269 -26.83 17.33 1.58
C LEU A 269 -28.18 16.88 1.03
N ILE A 270 -28.53 15.63 1.30
CA ILE A 270 -29.73 14.97 0.81
C ILE A 270 -30.56 14.55 2.02
N SER A 271 -31.83 14.97 2.03
CA SER A 271 -32.80 14.61 3.06
C SER A 271 -32.98 13.10 3.12
N GLY A 272 -32.82 12.52 4.31
CA GLY A 272 -33.07 11.10 4.54
C GLY A 272 -34.54 10.69 4.45
N GLN A 273 -35.45 11.66 4.45
CA GLN A 273 -36.89 11.42 4.52
C GLN A 273 -37.53 11.31 3.13
N ASP A 274 -37.12 12.16 2.20
CA ASP A 274 -37.76 12.32 0.90
C ASP A 274 -36.76 12.44 -0.27
N GLY A 275 -35.46 12.31 0.00
CA GLY A 275 -34.40 12.35 -1.01
C GLY A 275 -34.16 13.72 -1.64
N GLN A 276 -34.78 14.79 -1.11
CA GLN A 276 -34.59 16.13 -1.66
C GLN A 276 -33.20 16.68 -1.32
N ILE A 277 -32.59 17.39 -2.27
CA ILE A 277 -31.33 18.10 -2.04
C ILE A 277 -31.63 19.34 -1.20
N LEU A 278 -31.12 19.35 0.04
CA LEU A 278 -31.28 20.44 0.99
C LEU A 278 -30.35 21.61 0.67
N TRP A 279 -29.10 21.31 0.30
CA TRP A 279 -28.14 22.30 -0.19
C TRP A 279 -27.01 21.68 -1.01
N ARG A 280 -26.29 22.54 -1.74
CA ARG A 280 -25.09 22.27 -2.54
C ARG A 280 -23.94 23.18 -2.07
N LEU A 281 -22.82 22.58 -1.70
CA LEU A 281 -21.57 23.30 -1.47
C LEU A 281 -20.65 23.11 -2.68
N GLY A 282 -20.37 24.19 -3.40
CA GLY A 282 -19.62 24.13 -4.67
C GLY A 282 -20.51 23.93 -5.90
N GLY A 283 -19.87 23.69 -7.04
CA GLY A 283 -20.53 23.53 -8.33
C GLY A 283 -21.26 24.78 -8.85
N LYS A 284 -22.00 24.59 -9.96
CA LYS A 284 -22.70 25.67 -10.67
C LYS A 284 -23.89 26.25 -9.91
N LEU A 285 -24.52 25.46 -9.03
CA LEU A 285 -25.73 25.83 -8.27
C LEU A 285 -25.47 25.95 -6.76
N ASN A 286 -24.26 26.37 -6.38
CA ASN A 286 -23.83 26.55 -4.99
C ASN A 286 -24.80 27.42 -4.16
N ASN A 287 -25.10 27.01 -2.92
CA ASN A 287 -26.00 27.73 -2.01
C ASN A 287 -25.30 28.66 -1.00
N PHE A 288 -23.97 28.64 -0.90
CA PHE A 288 -23.22 29.29 0.17
C PHE A 288 -22.40 30.51 -0.29
N GLN A 289 -22.41 31.59 0.50
CA GLN A 289 -21.34 32.59 0.41
C GLN A 289 -20.05 32.01 1.00
N LYS A 290 -19.00 31.90 0.19
CA LYS A 290 -17.71 31.30 0.55
C LYS A 290 -16.55 31.93 -0.21
N ASN A 291 -15.34 31.82 0.35
CA ASN A 291 -14.09 32.34 -0.24
C ASN A 291 -13.05 31.25 -0.54
N PHE A 292 -13.48 29.99 -0.63
CA PHE A 292 -12.63 28.84 -0.96
C PHE A 292 -13.21 28.07 -2.14
N ARG A 293 -12.41 27.20 -2.75
CA ARG A 293 -12.80 26.37 -3.89
C ARG A 293 -13.14 24.95 -3.45
N VAL A 294 -14.03 24.34 -4.20
CA VAL A 294 -14.36 22.91 -4.11
C VAL A 294 -14.20 22.43 -5.54
N TYR A 295 -13.24 21.54 -5.78
CA TYR A 295 -12.90 21.11 -7.12
C TYR A 295 -12.39 19.68 -7.11
N ARG A 296 -13.10 18.81 -7.84
CA ARG A 296 -12.81 17.37 -7.97
C ARG A 296 -12.64 16.64 -6.63
N GLN A 297 -13.31 17.12 -5.59
CA GLN A 297 -13.14 16.72 -4.20
C GLN A 297 -13.53 15.26 -3.91
N HIS A 298 -12.96 14.67 -2.86
CA HIS A 298 -13.19 13.31 -2.39
C HIS A 298 -13.41 13.25 -0.87
N HIS A 299 -13.97 12.13 -0.40
CA HIS A 299 -14.06 11.75 1.02
C HIS A 299 -14.66 12.85 1.91
N ALA A 300 -15.83 13.35 1.51
CA ALA A 300 -16.59 14.27 2.34
C ALA A 300 -17.19 13.53 3.55
N ARG A 301 -16.95 14.04 4.75
CA ARG A 301 -17.41 13.46 6.03
C ARG A 301 -18.03 14.50 6.93
N PHE A 302 -19.09 14.10 7.63
CA PHE A 302 -19.58 14.87 8.78
C PHE A 302 -18.54 14.84 9.89
N MET A 303 -18.38 15.97 10.57
CA MET A 303 -17.68 16.06 11.84
C MET A 303 -18.65 16.45 12.94
N GLU A 304 -19.46 17.47 12.68
CA GLU A 304 -20.53 17.93 13.55
C GLU A 304 -21.74 18.32 12.71
N SER A 305 -22.95 18.05 13.19
CA SER A 305 -24.18 18.45 12.50
C SER A 305 -25.25 18.81 13.52
N ASN A 306 -25.80 20.02 13.42
CA ASN A 306 -26.99 20.43 14.14
C ASN A 306 -27.93 21.22 13.21
N SER A 307 -29.06 21.68 13.74
CA SER A 307 -30.11 22.35 12.95
C SER A 307 -29.71 23.66 12.28
N THR A 308 -28.59 24.28 12.68
CA THR A 308 -28.16 25.60 12.18
C THR A 308 -26.74 25.61 11.62
N HIS A 309 -25.88 24.71 12.10
CA HIS A 309 -24.48 24.63 11.73
C HIS A 309 -24.08 23.19 11.47
N MET A 310 -23.18 23.02 10.51
CA MET A 310 -22.56 21.75 10.18
C MET A 310 -21.07 22.00 9.99
N ILE A 311 -20.25 21.08 10.46
CA ILE A 311 -18.82 21.02 10.16
C ILE A 311 -18.59 19.75 9.37
N ILE A 312 -17.99 19.92 8.19
CA ILE A 312 -17.59 18.80 7.34
C ILE A 312 -16.09 18.88 7.05
N SER A 313 -15.50 17.73 6.80
CA SER A 313 -14.17 17.63 6.21
C SER A 313 -14.25 17.01 4.81
N PHE A 314 -13.32 17.38 3.93
CA PHE A 314 -13.16 16.73 2.64
C PHE A 314 -11.74 16.91 2.11
N PHE A 315 -11.35 16.02 1.22
CA PHE A 315 -10.10 16.11 0.47
C PHE A 315 -10.35 16.91 -0.82
N ASN A 316 -9.74 18.10 -0.93
CA ASN A 316 -9.83 18.94 -2.12
C ASN A 316 -8.66 18.62 -3.07
N ASN A 317 -8.95 17.83 -4.11
CA ASN A 317 -7.97 17.46 -5.12
C ASN A 317 -7.43 18.67 -5.87
N ALA A 318 -8.25 19.71 -6.06
CA ALA A 318 -7.89 20.95 -6.75
C ALA A 318 -7.40 20.77 -8.20
N SER A 319 -7.48 19.55 -8.75
CA SER A 319 -7.06 19.22 -10.10
C SER A 319 -7.76 17.95 -10.61
N ASP A 320 -7.76 17.80 -11.92
CA ASP A 320 -7.97 16.56 -12.64
C ASP A 320 -6.82 16.30 -13.62
N GLU A 321 -7.01 15.36 -14.55
CA GLU A 321 -6.01 14.95 -15.52
C GLU A 321 -5.73 16.01 -16.61
N LEU A 322 -6.57 17.04 -16.71
CA LEU A 322 -6.52 18.04 -17.77
C LEU A 322 -6.36 19.47 -17.24
N THR A 323 -6.86 19.74 -16.04
CA THR A 323 -7.02 21.08 -15.48
C THR A 323 -6.76 21.12 -13.97
N GLU A 324 -6.41 22.30 -13.47
CA GLU A 324 -6.21 22.58 -12.04
C GLU A 324 -6.89 23.90 -11.68
N ASP A 325 -7.46 23.96 -10.48
CA ASP A 325 -8.16 25.14 -9.92
C ASP A 325 -7.35 25.80 -8.79
N GLU A 326 -6.50 25.05 -8.10
CA GLU A 326 -5.49 25.56 -7.16
C GLU A 326 -4.12 24.90 -7.43
N GLU A 327 -3.03 25.52 -6.94
CA GLU A 327 -1.66 25.02 -7.12
C GLU A 327 -1.34 23.78 -6.27
N VAL A 328 -2.10 23.54 -5.20
CA VAL A 328 -1.82 22.49 -4.22
C VAL A 328 -3.11 21.82 -3.74
N SER A 329 -3.10 20.50 -3.66
CA SER A 329 -4.21 19.75 -3.04
C SER A 329 -4.20 19.95 -1.53
N SER A 330 -5.38 19.86 -0.91
CA SER A 330 -5.47 20.08 0.53
C SER A 330 -6.62 19.32 1.16
N VAL A 331 -6.46 18.96 2.43
CA VAL A 331 -7.61 18.65 3.29
C VAL A 331 -8.24 19.95 3.76
N LEU A 332 -9.56 20.06 3.66
CA LEU A 332 -10.33 21.19 4.15
C LEU A 332 -11.30 20.76 5.25
N VAL A 333 -11.38 21.58 6.30
CA VAL A 333 -12.44 21.53 7.31
C VAL A 333 -13.25 22.80 7.18
N VAL A 334 -14.54 22.66 6.94
CA VAL A 334 -15.44 23.77 6.63
C VAL A 334 -16.61 23.76 7.58
N GLN A 335 -16.87 24.92 8.18
CA GLN A 335 -18.11 25.18 8.89
C GLN A 335 -19.12 25.84 7.95
N MET A 336 -20.34 25.36 7.98
CA MET A 336 -21.49 25.85 7.23
C MET A 336 -22.51 26.39 8.22
N ASN A 337 -23.03 27.58 7.97
CA ASN A 337 -24.19 28.14 8.67
C ASN A 337 -25.38 28.13 7.70
N THR A 338 -26.27 27.14 7.90
CA THR A 338 -27.45 26.90 7.07
C THR A 338 -28.65 27.75 7.48
N ALA A 339 -28.61 28.36 8.68
CA ALA A 339 -29.64 29.27 9.16
C ALA A 339 -29.45 30.72 8.69
N ALA A 340 -28.25 31.08 8.21
CA ALA A 340 -27.98 32.39 7.66
C ALA A 340 -28.71 32.64 6.32
N VAL A 341 -29.04 33.90 6.04
CA VAL A 341 -29.68 34.31 4.79
C VAL A 341 -28.85 35.43 4.14
N PRO A 342 -28.07 35.13 3.08
CA PRO A 342 -27.84 33.81 2.48
C PRO A 342 -26.98 32.89 3.38
N MET A 343 -27.02 31.57 3.12
CA MET A 343 -26.17 30.60 3.83
C MET A 343 -24.69 30.96 3.65
N THR A 344 -23.86 30.66 4.64
CA THR A 344 -22.42 30.97 4.61
C THR A 344 -21.58 29.74 4.90
N ALA A 345 -20.40 29.65 4.29
CA ALA A 345 -19.43 28.59 4.56
C ALA A 345 -18.02 29.16 4.69
N THR A 346 -17.30 28.74 5.73
CA THR A 346 -15.97 29.24 6.08
C THR A 346 -15.01 28.09 6.34
N VAL A 347 -13.79 28.19 5.81
CA VAL A 347 -12.71 27.24 6.12
C VAL A 347 -12.24 27.47 7.55
N LEU A 348 -12.32 26.43 8.38
CA LEU A 348 -11.73 26.39 9.72
C LEU A 348 -10.28 25.94 9.67
N ARG A 349 -9.98 24.94 8.83
CA ARG A 349 -8.64 24.36 8.67
C ARG A 349 -8.36 24.03 7.21
N ARG A 350 -7.09 24.16 6.84
CA ARG A 350 -6.54 23.73 5.56
C ARG A 350 -5.19 23.06 5.82
N TYR A 351 -5.03 21.83 5.36
CA TYR A 351 -3.77 21.09 5.41
C TYR A 351 -3.32 20.85 3.97
N ASN A 352 -2.33 21.62 3.52
CA ASN A 352 -1.79 21.51 2.17
C ASN A 352 -0.92 20.26 2.05
N ARG A 353 -0.93 19.66 0.86
CA ARG A 353 -0.01 18.58 0.50
C ARG A 353 1.44 19.04 0.74
N PRO A 354 2.25 18.32 1.55
CA PRO A 354 3.53 18.84 2.03
C PRO A 354 4.58 19.12 0.93
N ASP A 355 4.55 18.35 -0.16
CA ASP A 355 5.43 18.54 -1.32
C ASP A 355 5.01 19.69 -2.26
N GLY A 356 3.91 20.38 -1.96
CA GLY A 356 3.35 21.46 -2.79
C GLY A 356 2.71 20.97 -4.09
N GLY A 357 2.47 19.67 -4.23
CA GLY A 357 1.92 19.06 -5.44
C GLY A 357 0.40 18.89 -5.44
N LEU A 358 -0.06 18.16 -6.45
CA LEU A 358 -1.47 17.89 -6.70
C LEU A 358 -1.76 16.38 -6.72
N SER A 359 -2.84 15.98 -6.05
CA SER A 359 -3.45 14.66 -6.14
C SER A 359 -4.65 14.73 -7.07
N ARG A 360 -4.43 14.40 -8.35
CA ARG A 360 -5.44 14.54 -9.43
C ARG A 360 -6.69 13.68 -9.26
N LEU A 361 -6.57 12.61 -8.48
CA LEU A 361 -7.59 11.58 -8.30
C LEU A 361 -7.53 11.02 -6.88
N ARG A 362 -8.69 10.61 -6.35
CA ARG A 362 -8.82 9.79 -5.12
C ARG A 362 -8.32 10.55 -3.87
N GLY A 363 -7.97 9.82 -2.83
CA GLY A 363 -7.47 10.36 -1.57
C GLY A 363 -8.54 10.52 -0.49
N ASN A 364 -8.08 10.82 0.72
CA ASN A 364 -8.94 10.99 1.89
C ASN A 364 -8.33 11.90 2.94
N ALA A 365 -9.22 12.36 3.82
CA ALA A 365 -8.92 13.08 5.04
C ALA A 365 -9.48 12.32 6.24
N GLN A 366 -8.70 12.23 7.32
CA GLN A 366 -9.11 11.59 8.56
C GLN A 366 -8.62 12.40 9.75
N GLN A 367 -9.51 12.79 10.65
CA GLN A 367 -9.12 13.30 11.96
C GLN A 367 -8.76 12.13 12.88
N LEU A 368 -7.65 12.24 13.61
CA LEU A 368 -7.16 11.25 14.56
C LEU A 368 -7.63 11.59 15.99
N PRO A 369 -7.68 10.60 16.92
CA PRO A 369 -8.16 10.81 18.28
C PRO A 369 -7.44 11.90 19.08
N ASN A 370 -6.16 12.17 18.78
CA ASN A 370 -5.37 13.22 19.42
C ASN A 370 -5.57 14.62 18.79
N GLY A 371 -6.48 14.77 17.83
CA GLY A 371 -6.73 16.01 17.09
C GLY A 371 -5.83 16.23 15.87
N ASN A 372 -4.85 15.37 15.63
CA ASN A 372 -4.06 15.40 14.40
C ASN A 372 -4.92 15.04 13.19
N TRP A 373 -4.40 15.35 12.00
CA TRP A 373 -5.01 15.04 10.72
C TRP A 373 -4.11 14.13 9.91
N PHE A 374 -4.68 13.03 9.42
CA PHE A 374 -4.04 12.11 8.49
C PHE A 374 -4.64 12.29 7.10
N ALA A 375 -3.79 12.44 6.09
CA ALA A 375 -4.20 12.65 4.71
C ALA A 375 -3.58 11.59 3.80
N GLY A 376 -4.41 10.90 3.03
CA GLY A 376 -3.98 10.01 1.95
C GLY A 376 -4.00 10.74 0.61
N TRP A 377 -2.83 10.92 -0.01
CA TRP A 377 -2.64 11.62 -1.28
C TRP A 377 -2.73 10.68 -2.51
N SER A 378 -3.02 9.40 -2.25
CA SER A 378 -3.28 8.30 -3.20
C SER A 378 -2.09 7.82 -4.03
N GLU A 379 -1.55 8.67 -4.90
CA GLU A 379 -0.50 8.27 -5.84
C GLU A 379 0.76 7.83 -5.10
N SER A 380 1.37 6.73 -5.54
CA SER A 380 2.54 6.12 -4.88
C SER A 380 2.33 5.81 -3.40
N GLY A 381 1.09 5.62 -2.95
CA GLY A 381 0.80 5.39 -1.53
C GLY A 381 1.14 6.58 -0.63
N TYR A 382 1.31 7.78 -1.20
CA TYR A 382 1.75 8.95 -0.45
C TYR A 382 0.70 9.38 0.57
N HIS A 383 1.14 9.59 1.80
CA HIS A 383 0.30 10.06 2.91
C HIS A 383 1.12 10.88 3.91
N SER A 384 0.43 11.67 4.71
CA SER A 384 1.07 12.53 5.70
C SER A 384 0.21 12.76 6.93
N GLU A 385 0.86 13.08 8.04
CA GLU A 385 0.21 13.47 9.29
C GLU A 385 0.55 14.92 9.66
N PHE A 386 -0.47 15.64 10.11
CA PHE A 386 -0.39 17.02 10.55
C PHE A 386 -0.88 17.14 11.98
N THR A 387 -0.21 17.98 12.77
CA THR A 387 -0.83 18.47 14.00
C THR A 387 -2.03 19.34 13.68
N ASP A 388 -2.91 19.51 14.67
CA ASP A 388 -4.11 20.36 14.61
C ASP A 388 -3.83 21.77 13.99
N ASN A 389 -2.67 22.39 14.27
CA ASN A 389 -2.34 23.72 13.73
C ASN A 389 -1.84 23.74 12.26
N GLY A 390 -1.73 22.59 11.60
CA GLY A 390 -1.26 22.48 10.22
C GLY A 390 0.21 22.11 10.03
N THR A 391 0.98 21.92 11.11
CA THR A 391 2.38 21.47 11.00
C THR A 391 2.44 20.01 10.55
N CYS A 392 3.09 19.72 9.42
CA CYS A 392 3.39 18.35 8.99
C CYS A 392 4.43 17.71 9.92
N VAL A 393 4.12 16.55 10.48
CA VAL A 393 4.99 15.82 11.44
C VAL A 393 5.52 14.51 10.87
N MET A 394 4.86 13.96 9.85
CA MET A 394 5.29 12.75 9.15
C MET A 394 4.79 12.74 7.71
N GLU A 395 5.62 12.21 6.82
CA GLU A 395 5.28 11.87 5.44
C GLU A 395 5.79 10.48 5.11
N ALA A 396 5.03 9.72 4.32
CA ALA A 396 5.48 8.44 3.81
C ALA A 396 4.90 8.17 2.43
N LYS A 397 5.66 7.49 1.57
CA LYS A 397 5.21 7.00 0.25
C LYS A 397 5.88 5.68 -0.06
N PHE A 398 5.30 4.89 -0.95
CA PHE A 398 5.97 3.72 -1.49
C PHE A 398 7.30 4.13 -2.14
N PHE A 399 8.31 3.27 -2.02
CA PHE A 399 9.63 3.49 -2.58
C PHE A 399 9.61 3.53 -4.12
N SER A 400 8.62 2.89 -4.72
CA SER A 400 8.41 2.77 -6.17
C SER A 400 7.08 3.39 -6.58
N ASP A 401 7.03 3.93 -7.79
CA ASP A 401 5.84 4.54 -8.40
C ASP A 401 4.89 3.52 -9.05
N ARG A 402 5.28 2.25 -9.14
CA ARG A 402 4.46 1.20 -9.77
C ARG A 402 3.21 0.82 -8.97
N PHE A 403 3.14 1.18 -7.69
CA PHE A 403 1.97 0.92 -6.85
C PHE A 403 1.27 2.21 -6.46
N ASN A 404 -0.04 2.12 -6.29
CA ASN A 404 -0.87 3.18 -5.75
C ASN A 404 -1.71 2.64 -4.61
N THR A 405 -2.32 3.54 -3.84
CA THR A 405 -3.43 3.21 -2.96
C THR A 405 -4.56 4.20 -3.18
N TYR A 406 -5.81 3.76 -3.02
CA TYR A 406 -6.97 4.64 -3.28
C TYR A 406 -7.19 5.63 -2.14
N ARG A 407 -7.12 5.12 -0.91
CA ARG A 407 -7.15 5.87 0.35
C ARG A 407 -6.13 5.26 1.30
N ALA A 408 -5.65 6.05 2.25
CA ALA A 408 -4.77 5.60 3.33
C ALA A 408 -5.37 6.06 4.66
N TYR A 409 -5.44 5.16 5.63
CA TYR A 409 -5.99 5.48 6.94
C TYR A 409 -5.02 5.15 8.06
N LYS A 410 -5.25 5.73 9.24
CA LYS A 410 -4.49 5.43 10.45
C LYS A 410 -5.42 5.11 11.62
N PHE A 411 -5.18 3.96 12.26
CA PHE A 411 -5.94 3.51 13.42
C PHE A 411 -5.04 2.78 14.41
N GLU A 412 -5.36 2.87 15.69
CA GLU A 412 -4.94 1.83 16.64
C GLU A 412 -5.70 0.55 16.32
N PHE A 413 -5.01 -0.59 16.37
CA PHE A 413 -5.57 -1.89 16.06
C PHE A 413 -4.80 -2.97 16.82
N ARG A 414 -5.54 -3.95 17.33
CA ARG A 414 -4.98 -5.11 18.02
C ARG A 414 -5.20 -6.34 17.16
N GLY A 415 -4.13 -6.84 16.54
CA GLY A 415 -4.19 -8.01 15.68
C GLY A 415 -3.78 -9.28 16.45
N ILE A 416 -4.64 -10.31 16.39
CA ILE A 416 -4.47 -11.57 17.11
C ILE A 416 -4.65 -12.74 16.12
N PRO A 417 -3.69 -12.99 15.22
CA PRO A 417 -3.85 -13.97 14.16
C PRO A 417 -4.17 -15.36 14.71
N GLN A 418 -5.05 -16.10 14.04
CA GLN A 418 -5.36 -17.50 14.40
C GLN A 418 -4.21 -18.46 14.12
N GLU A 419 -3.47 -18.23 13.03
CA GLU A 419 -2.30 -19.05 12.71
C GLU A 419 -1.21 -18.82 13.76
N PRO A 420 -0.45 -19.86 14.17
CA PRO A 420 0.68 -19.68 15.06
C PRO A 420 1.84 -18.96 14.34
N PRO A 421 2.84 -18.46 15.08
CA PRO A 421 4.07 -17.91 14.48
C PRO A 421 4.74 -18.91 13.52
N ASP A 422 5.30 -18.39 12.43
CA ASP A 422 6.09 -19.15 11.48
C ASP A 422 7.57 -19.07 11.88
N VAL A 423 8.24 -20.22 11.99
CA VAL A 423 9.68 -20.32 12.25
C VAL A 423 10.40 -21.09 11.14
N ARG A 424 11.59 -20.62 10.78
CA ARG A 424 12.55 -21.34 9.93
C ARG A 424 13.93 -21.26 10.56
N ALA A 425 14.68 -22.35 10.53
CA ALA A 425 16.05 -22.37 11.00
C ALA A 425 16.98 -22.97 9.94
N PHE A 426 18.21 -22.46 9.86
CA PHE A 426 19.24 -22.91 8.95
C PHE A 426 20.54 -23.11 9.72
N VAL A 427 21.32 -24.14 9.38
CA VAL A 427 22.66 -24.33 9.95
C VAL A 427 23.72 -23.93 8.95
N TYR A 428 24.67 -23.15 9.45
CA TYR A 428 25.86 -22.73 8.73
C TYR A 428 27.12 -23.13 9.49
N GLY A 429 28.21 -23.33 8.76
CA GLY A 429 29.52 -23.59 9.33
C GLY A 429 30.43 -24.27 8.34
N THR A 430 31.73 -24.23 8.61
CA THR A 430 32.76 -24.87 7.76
C THR A 430 33.47 -26.01 8.47
N ARG A 431 33.23 -26.21 9.77
CA ARG A 431 33.84 -27.25 10.63
C ARG A 431 32.82 -27.77 11.64
N SER A 432 32.97 -29.01 12.09
CA SER A 432 32.05 -29.63 13.05
C SER A 432 32.03 -28.92 14.41
N SER A 433 33.15 -28.31 14.80
CA SER A 433 33.28 -27.54 16.04
C SER A 433 32.80 -26.09 15.95
N ARG A 434 32.39 -25.62 14.78
CA ARG A 434 31.97 -24.23 14.54
C ARG A 434 30.75 -24.20 13.63
N LEU A 435 29.65 -24.69 14.17
CA LEU A 435 28.33 -24.61 13.56
C LEU A 435 27.54 -23.51 14.25
N THR A 436 26.62 -22.92 13.50
CA THR A 436 25.71 -21.88 13.98
C THR A 436 24.34 -22.14 13.39
N THR A 437 23.31 -22.13 14.24
CA THR A 437 21.91 -22.18 13.81
C THR A 437 21.36 -20.76 13.78
N VAL A 438 20.84 -20.36 12.62
CA VAL A 438 20.18 -19.06 12.40
C VAL A 438 18.68 -19.29 12.30
N PHE A 439 17.93 -18.70 13.22
CA PHE A 439 16.49 -18.74 13.32
C PHE A 439 15.89 -17.48 12.72
N HIS A 440 14.79 -17.64 11.98
CA HIS A 440 13.93 -16.57 11.49
C HIS A 440 12.52 -16.84 12.01
N VAL A 441 11.89 -15.83 12.60
CA VAL A 441 10.51 -15.91 13.10
C VAL A 441 9.69 -14.71 12.67
N SER A 442 8.44 -14.94 12.29
CA SER A 442 7.46 -13.88 11.99
C SER A 442 6.05 -14.33 12.39
N TRP A 443 5.16 -13.38 12.62
CA TRP A 443 3.75 -13.68 12.86
C TRP A 443 2.85 -12.64 12.18
N ASN A 444 2.31 -13.01 11.01
CA ASN A 444 1.60 -12.10 10.12
C ASN A 444 0.34 -11.51 10.77
N GLY A 445 0.43 -10.25 11.20
CA GLY A 445 -0.65 -9.48 11.82
C GLY A 445 -0.65 -9.43 13.34
N ALA A 446 0.28 -10.09 14.03
CA ALA A 446 0.35 -10.01 15.49
C ALA A 446 0.93 -8.67 15.97
N THR A 447 0.16 -7.94 16.78
CA THR A 447 0.56 -6.61 17.29
C THR A 447 1.09 -6.63 18.73
N GLU A 448 0.83 -7.72 19.47
CA GLU A 448 1.09 -7.79 20.92
C GLU A 448 2.44 -8.41 21.28
N VAL A 449 3.21 -8.86 20.30
CA VAL A 449 4.51 -9.52 20.53
C VAL A 449 5.58 -8.49 20.89
N ALA A 450 6.19 -8.63 22.06
CA ALA A 450 7.34 -7.84 22.51
C ALA A 450 8.67 -8.56 22.26
N SER A 451 8.73 -9.86 22.53
CA SER A 451 9.94 -10.69 22.36
C SER A 451 9.61 -12.13 21.98
N TRP A 452 10.65 -12.89 21.68
CA TRP A 452 10.60 -14.28 21.26
C TRP A 452 11.54 -15.12 22.13
N ASN A 453 11.08 -16.29 22.56
CA ASN A 453 11.93 -17.30 23.18
C ASN A 453 12.12 -18.46 22.21
N PHE A 454 13.37 -18.79 21.90
CA PHE A 454 13.75 -19.81 20.92
C PHE A 454 14.11 -21.11 21.63
N TYR A 455 13.51 -22.21 21.17
CA TYR A 455 13.69 -23.53 21.75
C TYR A 455 14.22 -24.52 20.72
N ALA A 456 14.92 -25.55 21.21
CA ALA A 456 15.34 -26.71 20.44
C ALA A 456 15.09 -28.00 21.22
N GLN A 457 15.04 -29.13 20.52
CA GLN A 457 14.73 -30.44 21.10
C GLN A 457 15.67 -31.50 20.53
N ALA A 458 16.08 -32.47 21.34
CA ALA A 458 16.89 -33.61 20.88
C ALA A 458 16.10 -34.52 19.89
N GLY A 459 14.76 -34.53 19.98
CA GLY A 459 13.85 -35.25 19.09
C GLY A 459 12.46 -34.62 19.02
N GLU A 460 11.63 -35.09 18.09
CA GLU A 460 10.27 -34.54 17.85
C GLU A 460 9.36 -34.52 19.08
N ASN A 461 9.56 -35.47 20.01
CA ASN A 461 8.73 -35.69 21.19
C ASN A 461 9.54 -35.57 22.49
N THR A 462 10.68 -34.87 22.48
CA THR A 462 11.46 -34.59 23.69
C THR A 462 11.10 -33.23 24.25
N GLU A 463 11.38 -32.96 25.53
CA GLU A 463 11.10 -31.65 26.11
C GLU A 463 11.90 -30.55 25.40
N PRO A 464 11.30 -29.38 25.09
CA PRO A 464 12.00 -28.24 24.51
C PRO A 464 12.87 -27.51 25.53
N GLU A 465 14.12 -27.28 25.14
CA GLU A 465 15.10 -26.52 25.91
C GLU A 465 15.25 -25.12 25.35
N LEU A 466 15.31 -24.12 26.24
CA LEU A 466 15.50 -22.73 25.85
C LEU A 466 16.93 -22.52 25.35
N VAL A 467 17.04 -22.08 24.09
CA VAL A 467 18.32 -21.77 23.44
C VAL A 467 18.66 -20.28 23.55
N GLY A 468 17.66 -19.42 23.65
CA GLY A 468 17.85 -17.99 23.88
C GLY A 468 16.61 -17.16 23.59
N GLU A 469 16.77 -15.84 23.65
CA GLU A 469 15.69 -14.87 23.48
C GLU A 469 16.08 -13.73 22.52
N ALA A 470 15.11 -13.10 21.88
CA ALA A 470 15.31 -11.88 21.11
C ALA A 470 14.10 -10.94 21.17
N THR A 471 14.35 -9.64 21.26
CA THR A 471 13.29 -8.61 21.10
C THR A 471 12.78 -8.59 19.66
N LYS A 472 11.47 -8.37 19.47
CA LYS A 472 10.89 -8.22 18.13
C LYS A 472 11.48 -6.98 17.44
N SER A 473 12.05 -7.17 16.25
CA SER A 473 12.76 -6.12 15.49
C SER A 473 12.03 -5.63 14.23
N GLY A 474 10.86 -6.18 13.92
CA GLY A 474 10.06 -5.83 12.74
C GLY A 474 9.01 -6.88 12.42
N PHE A 475 8.72 -7.13 11.14
CA PHE A 475 7.87 -8.24 10.70
C PHE A 475 8.51 -9.60 10.96
N GLU A 476 9.79 -9.74 10.59
CA GLU A 476 10.62 -10.92 10.82
C GLU A 476 11.76 -10.57 11.78
N THR A 477 12.01 -11.43 12.76
CA THR A 477 13.13 -11.32 13.71
C THR A 477 14.10 -12.46 13.47
N THR A 478 15.39 -12.15 13.48
CA THR A 478 16.47 -13.15 13.38
C THR A 478 17.15 -13.34 14.72
N PHE A 479 17.40 -14.60 15.08
CA PHE A 479 18.20 -14.99 16.23
C PHE A 479 19.28 -15.98 15.80
N ILE A 480 20.46 -15.91 16.40
CA ILE A 480 21.63 -16.70 16.03
C ILE A 480 22.12 -17.41 17.27
N ALA A 481 22.26 -18.73 17.21
CA ALA A 481 22.77 -19.55 18.30
C ALA A 481 23.98 -20.35 17.85
N ASP A 482 24.97 -20.46 18.73
CA ASP A 482 26.15 -21.29 18.51
C ASP A 482 25.80 -22.77 18.67
N GLY A 483 26.16 -23.57 17.68
CA GLY A 483 25.84 -24.99 17.60
C GLY A 483 24.94 -25.38 16.44
N TYR A 484 24.60 -26.66 16.36
CA TYR A 484 23.57 -27.18 15.47
C TYR A 484 22.39 -27.67 16.31
N PHE A 485 21.36 -26.83 16.39
CA PHE A 485 20.08 -27.16 16.99
C PHE A 485 19.05 -27.64 15.96
N ASP A 486 18.22 -28.60 16.33
CA ASP A 486 17.16 -29.18 15.49
C ASP A 486 15.84 -29.30 16.29
N TRP A 487 14.74 -29.62 15.60
CA TRP A 487 13.39 -29.65 16.19
C TRP A 487 13.05 -28.36 16.95
N VAL A 488 13.10 -27.26 16.21
CA VAL A 488 13.04 -25.91 16.75
C VAL A 488 11.60 -25.43 16.92
N SER A 489 11.35 -24.62 17.93
CA SER A 489 10.09 -23.91 18.11
C SER A 489 10.31 -22.55 18.77
N VAL A 490 9.33 -21.66 18.70
CA VAL A 490 9.43 -20.30 19.24
C VAL A 490 8.15 -19.93 19.99
N ASP A 491 8.30 -19.37 21.17
CA ASP A 491 7.22 -18.71 21.89
C ASP A 491 7.19 -17.22 21.58
N ALA A 492 5.99 -16.72 21.28
CA ALA A 492 5.69 -15.30 21.22
C ALA A 492 5.37 -14.79 22.62
N ILE A 493 6.11 -13.79 23.07
CA ILE A 493 5.98 -13.22 24.42
C ILE A 493 5.42 -11.80 24.32
N ASP A 494 4.41 -11.49 25.13
CA ASP A 494 3.83 -10.15 25.21
C ASP A 494 4.65 -9.20 26.10
N ALA A 495 4.25 -7.93 26.15
CA ALA A 495 4.93 -6.91 26.97
C ALA A 495 4.84 -7.16 28.49
N GLN A 496 3.99 -8.10 28.94
CA GLN A 496 3.86 -8.51 30.33
C GLN A 496 4.69 -9.78 30.65
N GLY A 497 5.38 -10.34 29.66
CA GLY A 497 6.18 -11.56 29.81
C GLY A 497 5.36 -12.85 29.71
N SER A 498 4.12 -12.79 29.23
CA SER A 498 3.27 -13.97 29.05
C SER A 498 3.43 -14.57 27.65
N ILE A 499 3.40 -15.91 27.57
CA ILE A 499 3.35 -16.62 26.29
C ILE A 499 1.95 -16.45 25.70
N ILE A 500 1.87 -15.85 24.51
CA ILE A 500 0.59 -15.64 23.80
C ILE A 500 0.36 -16.63 22.66
N SER A 501 1.42 -17.25 22.12
CA SER A 501 1.33 -18.36 21.17
C SER A 501 2.68 -19.06 21.02
N ARG A 502 2.66 -20.31 20.55
CA ARG A 502 3.85 -21.12 20.22
C ARG A 502 3.81 -21.51 18.74
N SER A 503 4.94 -21.43 18.05
CA SER A 503 5.07 -21.91 16.68
C SER A 503 4.84 -23.42 16.59
N LYS A 504 4.67 -23.94 15.37
CA LYS A 504 4.86 -25.37 15.13
C LYS A 504 6.33 -25.75 15.37
N ILE A 505 6.57 -27.01 15.71
CA ILE A 505 7.92 -27.57 15.74
C ILE A 505 8.36 -27.79 14.28
N GLU A 506 9.55 -27.31 13.93
CA GLU A 506 10.12 -27.41 12.59
C GLU A 506 11.52 -28.04 12.64
N ARG A 507 11.91 -28.72 11.57
CA ARG A 507 13.28 -29.21 11.42
C ARG A 507 14.19 -28.10 10.92
N THR A 508 15.40 -28.05 11.44
CA THR A 508 16.42 -27.13 10.95
C THR A 508 16.89 -27.56 9.57
N ILE A 509 16.92 -26.61 8.64
CA ILE A 509 17.30 -26.85 7.25
C ILE A 509 18.81 -26.90 7.15
N THR A 510 19.32 -27.95 6.50
CA THR A 510 20.74 -28.17 6.26
C THR A 510 21.06 -28.05 4.77
N PRO A 511 22.30 -27.73 4.39
CA PRO A 511 22.73 -27.82 3.00
C PRO A 511 22.52 -29.25 2.48
N GLY A 512 21.95 -29.39 1.27
CA GLY A 512 21.77 -30.69 0.63
C GLY A 512 23.10 -31.41 0.35
N ASP A 513 24.20 -30.66 0.25
CA ASP A 513 25.57 -31.16 0.21
C ASP A 513 26.48 -30.25 1.04
N TRP A 514 26.86 -30.73 2.22
CA TRP A 514 27.75 -30.02 3.14
C TRP A 514 29.12 -29.73 2.53
N ARG A 515 29.68 -30.65 1.74
CA ARG A 515 31.01 -30.47 1.14
C ARG A 515 30.96 -29.39 0.07
N ALA A 516 29.92 -29.38 -0.76
CA ALA A 516 29.68 -28.33 -1.74
C ALA A 516 29.43 -26.96 -1.08
N ALA A 517 28.82 -26.95 0.12
CA ALA A 517 28.63 -25.75 0.93
C ALA A 517 29.90 -25.24 1.64
N GLY A 518 31.06 -25.87 1.40
CA GLY A 518 32.36 -25.44 1.95
C GLY A 518 32.73 -26.07 3.29
N PHE A 519 32.04 -27.14 3.71
CA PHE A 519 32.34 -27.86 4.94
C PHE A 519 33.58 -28.75 4.80
N ASN A 520 34.47 -28.69 5.78
CA ASN A 520 35.79 -29.35 5.75
C ASN A 520 35.66 -30.86 5.46
N PRO A 521 36.27 -31.40 4.37
CA PRO A 521 36.16 -32.81 4.02
C PRO A 521 36.71 -33.77 5.09
N ASP A 522 37.64 -33.30 5.93
CA ASP A 522 38.26 -34.11 6.98
C ASP A 522 37.41 -34.19 8.25
N ASP A 523 36.43 -33.30 8.42
CA ASP A 523 35.53 -33.30 9.57
C ASP A 523 34.38 -34.29 9.36
N PRO A 524 33.91 -34.97 10.43
CA PRO A 524 32.68 -35.77 10.37
C PRO A 524 31.50 -34.87 10.00
N LEU A 525 30.52 -35.45 9.30
CA LEU A 525 29.32 -34.69 8.92
C LEU A 525 28.60 -34.18 10.17
N PRO A 526 28.10 -32.93 10.16
CA PRO A 526 27.36 -32.36 11.28
C PRO A 526 26.15 -33.20 11.67
N THR A 527 25.99 -33.42 12.97
CA THR A 527 24.76 -33.94 13.57
C THR A 527 24.20 -32.91 14.56
N PRO A 528 22.88 -32.86 14.76
CA PRO A 528 22.29 -32.02 15.80
C PRO A 528 22.91 -32.31 17.17
N GLN A 529 23.14 -31.25 17.94
CA GLN A 529 23.54 -31.33 19.34
C GLN A 529 22.32 -31.50 20.24
N ASP A 530 22.51 -32.18 21.37
CA ASP A 530 21.51 -32.19 22.44
C ASP A 530 21.53 -30.82 23.13
N PRO A 531 20.41 -30.07 23.12
CA PRO A 531 20.40 -28.72 23.68
C PRO A 531 20.70 -28.68 25.19
N LEU A 532 20.45 -29.76 25.94
CA LEU A 532 20.81 -29.88 27.36
C LEU A 532 22.32 -29.85 27.59
N MET A 533 23.10 -30.31 26.61
CA MET A 533 24.56 -30.38 26.70
C MET A 533 25.23 -29.03 26.41
N VAL A 534 24.48 -28.04 25.91
CA VAL A 534 24.97 -26.70 25.58
C VAL A 534 24.54 -25.68 26.63
N SER A 535 23.34 -25.81 27.22
CA SER A 535 22.86 -24.93 28.30
C SER A 535 23.57 -25.14 29.65
N GLY A 536 24.27 -26.27 29.83
CA GLY A 536 24.98 -26.61 31.07
C GLY A 536 26.40 -26.05 31.24
N ASN A 537 26.90 -25.23 30.31
CA ASN A 537 28.31 -24.76 30.30
C ASN A 537 28.51 -23.28 30.71
N ASP A 538 27.50 -22.60 31.25
CA ASP A 538 27.66 -21.21 31.77
C ASP A 538 28.00 -21.15 33.28
N ASP A 539 28.17 -22.31 33.94
CA ASP A 539 28.76 -22.37 35.27
C ASP A 539 30.28 -22.61 35.13
N GLY A 540 31.03 -21.52 35.21
CA GLY A 540 32.47 -21.49 34.96
C GLY A 540 33.27 -22.51 35.78
N GLU A 541 33.92 -23.43 35.07
CA GLU A 541 35.11 -24.11 35.56
C GLU A 541 36.23 -23.95 34.53
N GLY A 542 37.19 -23.09 34.88
CA GLY A 542 38.46 -22.99 34.16
C GLY A 542 39.27 -24.24 34.43
N GLU A 543 39.45 -25.07 33.39
CA GLU A 543 40.42 -26.16 33.41
C GLU A 543 41.85 -25.56 33.43
N GLY A 544 42.44 -25.52 34.62
CA GLY A 544 43.87 -25.29 34.80
C GLY A 544 44.65 -26.57 34.57
N GLU A 545 45.44 -26.61 33.51
CA GLU A 545 46.39 -27.68 33.22
C GLU A 545 47.41 -27.84 34.37
N SER A 546 47.61 -29.09 34.76
CA SER A 546 48.60 -29.56 35.72
C SER A 546 50.01 -29.57 35.12
N GLU A 547 50.96 -28.88 35.75
CA GLU A 547 52.40 -29.12 35.56
C GLU A 547 53.04 -29.60 36.86
N ASP A 548 53.82 -30.69 36.75
CA ASP A 548 54.60 -31.36 37.77
C ASP A 548 55.83 -30.54 38.24
N PRO A 549 56.43 -30.87 39.41
CA PRO A 549 57.33 -30.01 40.15
C PRO A 549 58.81 -30.16 39.77
N ALA A 550 59.58 -29.07 39.87
CA ALA A 550 61.04 -29.13 39.90
C ALA A 550 61.62 -28.20 40.98
N GLU A 551 62.65 -28.74 41.63
CA GLU A 551 63.36 -28.31 42.83
C GLU A 551 64.11 -26.96 42.73
N GLY A 552 64.25 -26.32 43.90
CA GLY A 552 65.53 -25.78 44.41
C GLY A 552 66.04 -24.45 43.86
N ASP A 553 65.98 -23.38 44.67
CA ASP A 553 67.15 -22.83 45.37
C ASP A 553 66.82 -21.49 46.05
N ASP A 554 67.04 -21.49 47.37
CA ASP A 554 67.48 -20.45 48.30
C ASP A 554 67.66 -19.00 47.80
N ASP A 555 67.12 -18.04 48.55
CA ASP A 555 67.91 -17.06 49.33
C ASP A 555 66.96 -16.04 50.02
N ASP A 556 66.96 -16.11 51.35
CA ASP A 556 67.05 -15.04 52.35
C ASP A 556 66.57 -13.61 51.99
N ASP A 557 65.62 -13.09 52.77
CA ASP A 557 65.91 -12.07 53.79
C ASP A 557 64.62 -11.60 54.48
N ASP A 558 64.55 -11.94 55.78
CA ASP A 558 64.00 -11.25 56.94
C ASP A 558 63.41 -9.83 56.75
N ASP A 559 62.26 -9.55 57.39
CA ASP A 559 62.18 -8.69 58.59
C ASP A 559 60.71 -8.37 58.94
N ASP A 560 60.18 -9.18 59.85
CA ASP A 560 59.49 -8.88 61.12
C ASP A 560 58.45 -7.74 61.29
N GLY A 561 57.40 -8.11 62.04
CA GLY A 561 56.70 -7.24 63.01
C GLY A 561 55.22 -7.00 62.70
N GLU A 562 54.31 -7.96 62.92
CA GLU A 562 53.61 -8.26 64.20
C GLU A 562 52.86 -7.05 64.80
N GLU A 563 51.52 -7.05 64.74
CA GLU A 563 50.58 -7.39 65.84
C GLU A 563 49.99 -6.07 66.43
N GLU A 564 48.73 -5.90 66.86
CA GLU A 564 47.62 -6.76 67.27
C GLU A 564 46.34 -5.89 67.37
N GLU A 565 45.15 -6.52 67.27
CA GLU A 565 43.88 -6.34 68.04
C GLU A 565 43.35 -4.92 68.43
N GLU A 566 42.05 -4.56 68.53
CA GLU A 566 40.77 -5.27 68.68
C GLU A 566 39.60 -4.26 68.49
N ASN A 567 38.48 -4.74 67.94
CA ASN A 567 37.05 -4.54 68.30
C ASN A 567 36.37 -3.15 68.56
N ASP A 568 35.40 -2.84 67.68
CA ASP A 568 33.93 -2.93 67.92
C ASP A 568 33.04 -1.70 67.62
N SER A 569 31.89 -2.01 67.02
CA SER A 569 30.57 -1.35 67.02
C SER A 569 30.10 -0.39 65.90
N ASN A 570 29.02 -0.86 65.26
CA ASN A 570 27.84 -0.17 64.72
C ASN A 570 27.87 0.57 63.36
N LEU A 571 27.21 -0.07 62.39
CA LEU A 571 26.70 0.41 61.08
C LEU A 571 25.48 1.36 61.22
N PRO A 572 24.96 1.97 60.13
CA PRO A 572 25.61 2.43 58.89
C PRO A 572 25.21 3.89 58.52
N ILE A 573 25.70 4.36 57.36
CA ILE A 573 25.01 5.23 56.35
C ILE A 573 25.84 6.47 55.92
N ILE A 574 26.24 6.40 54.64
CA ILE A 574 26.55 7.48 53.65
C ILE A 574 27.88 8.22 53.77
N ILE A 575 28.72 8.11 52.73
CA ILE A 575 29.40 9.15 51.92
C ILE A 575 30.27 8.41 50.87
N ASN A 576 30.01 8.48 49.57
CA ASN A 576 30.42 9.49 48.58
C ASN A 576 31.90 9.38 48.08
N ASN A 577 32.07 9.72 46.79
CA ASN A 577 33.25 10.31 46.12
C ASN A 577 34.32 9.47 45.36
N ASN A 578 34.40 9.83 44.08
CA ASN A 578 35.56 10.30 43.30
C ASN A 578 36.68 9.34 42.88
N ASN A 579 36.86 9.19 41.56
CA ASN A 579 37.91 9.85 40.76
C ASN A 579 38.15 9.08 39.45
N ASN A 580 38.12 9.75 38.29
CA ASN A 580 39.37 10.00 37.55
C ASN A 580 39.21 10.91 36.34
N LYS A 581 40.19 11.80 36.18
CA LYS A 581 40.47 12.61 35.00
C LYS A 581 41.21 11.76 33.96
N ASN A 582 40.86 11.90 32.67
CA ASN A 582 41.83 11.98 31.57
C ASN A 582 41.21 12.55 30.28
N THR A 583 42.03 13.32 29.57
CA THR A 583 41.78 14.23 28.44
C THR A 583 41.53 13.51 27.09
N PRO A 584 40.72 14.04 26.14
CA PRO A 584 40.50 13.43 24.83
C PRO A 584 41.32 14.10 23.70
N GLN A 585 42.20 13.34 23.05
CA GLN A 585 42.92 13.81 21.84
C GLN A 585 42.86 12.83 20.64
N SER A 586 41.94 11.87 20.64
CA SER A 586 41.81 10.86 19.55
C SER A 586 40.62 11.06 18.60
N GLN A 587 39.59 11.84 18.97
CA GLN A 587 38.32 11.86 18.21
C GLN A 587 38.24 12.87 17.04
N LYS A 588 39.20 13.79 16.85
CA LYS A 588 39.08 14.83 15.81
C LYS A 588 39.55 14.43 14.41
N THR A 589 40.32 13.36 14.28
CA THR A 589 40.93 12.96 13.00
C THR A 589 40.03 11.97 12.23
N THR A 590 39.24 11.17 12.94
CA THR A 590 38.35 10.17 12.36
C THR A 590 37.12 10.81 11.70
N THR A 591 36.52 11.83 12.31
CA THR A 591 35.30 12.48 11.79
C THR A 591 35.53 13.20 10.47
N LYS A 592 36.70 13.84 10.27
CA LYS A 592 37.02 14.52 8.99
C LYS A 592 37.22 13.54 7.82
N THR A 593 37.69 12.32 8.11
CA THR A 593 37.95 11.31 7.09
C THR A 593 36.64 10.64 6.65
N THR A 594 35.69 10.44 7.57
CA THR A 594 34.37 9.88 7.27
C THR A 594 33.48 10.85 6.48
N THR A 595 33.50 12.15 6.79
CA THR A 595 32.72 13.15 6.03
C THR A 595 33.24 13.31 4.59
N ALA A 596 34.56 13.28 4.38
CA ALA A 596 35.14 13.37 3.04
C ALA A 596 34.85 12.13 2.16
N LEU A 597 34.73 10.94 2.77
CA LEU A 597 34.34 9.71 2.06
C LEU A 597 32.86 9.73 1.65
N ILE A 598 31.97 10.25 2.50
CA ILE A 598 30.54 10.38 2.21
C ILE A 598 30.30 11.41 1.08
N GLU A 599 30.99 12.55 1.11
CA GLU A 599 30.89 13.58 0.05
C GLU A 599 31.44 13.07 -1.30
N ALA A 600 32.52 12.28 -1.28
CA ALA A 600 33.07 11.66 -2.48
C ALA A 600 32.14 10.59 -3.09
N GLU A 601 31.41 9.85 -2.24
CA GLU A 601 30.45 8.84 -2.69
C GLU A 601 29.15 9.46 -3.22
N GLN A 602 28.67 10.54 -2.59
CA GLN A 602 27.55 11.34 -3.10
C GLN A 602 27.87 11.99 -4.46
N SER A 603 29.08 12.52 -4.63
CA SER A 603 29.52 13.11 -5.90
C SER A 603 29.59 12.07 -7.03
N LYS A 604 30.00 10.84 -6.73
CA LYS A 604 30.01 9.72 -7.71
C LYS A 604 28.59 9.29 -8.10
N ARG A 605 27.65 9.26 -7.14
CA ARG A 605 26.23 8.94 -7.41
C ARG A 605 25.55 10.00 -8.28
N LEU A 606 25.78 11.29 -7.99
CA LEU A 606 25.30 12.40 -8.82
C LEU A 606 25.87 12.36 -10.25
N ALA A 607 27.15 12.04 -10.42
CA ALA A 607 27.75 11.87 -11.73
C ALA A 607 27.13 10.68 -12.50
N ALA A 608 26.86 9.56 -11.83
CA ALA A 608 26.21 8.40 -12.44
C ALA A 608 24.76 8.70 -12.86
N GLU A 609 23.99 9.40 -12.03
CA GLU A 609 22.62 9.82 -12.36
C GLU A 609 22.56 10.80 -13.53
N MET A 610 23.46 11.79 -13.57
CA MET A 610 23.53 12.73 -14.71
C MET A 610 23.90 12.00 -16.00
N THR A 611 24.82 11.04 -15.93
CA THR A 611 25.22 10.24 -17.10
C THR A 611 24.06 9.36 -17.59
N TRP A 612 23.30 8.77 -16.68
CA TRP A 612 22.10 7.99 -17.00
C TRP A 612 20.99 8.85 -17.60
N LYS A 613 20.69 10.02 -17.03
CA LYS A 613 19.71 10.97 -17.58
C LYS A 613 20.11 11.45 -18.98
N PHE A 614 21.39 11.70 -19.22
CA PHE A 614 21.90 12.11 -20.53
C PHE A 614 21.79 10.98 -21.57
N LEU A 615 22.17 9.76 -21.20
CA LEU A 615 22.04 8.57 -22.06
C LEU A 615 20.56 8.27 -22.40
N ASN A 616 19.67 8.36 -21.42
CA ASN A 616 18.24 8.10 -21.61
C ASN A 616 17.58 9.19 -22.49
N GLY A 617 17.95 10.46 -22.30
CA GLY A 617 17.54 11.56 -23.18
C GLY A 617 18.04 11.39 -24.63
N PHE A 618 19.29 10.97 -24.80
CA PHE A 618 19.87 10.68 -26.12
C PHE A 618 19.15 9.50 -26.81
N PHE A 619 18.81 8.45 -26.08
CA PHE A 619 18.08 7.29 -26.60
C PHE A 619 16.66 7.66 -27.04
N ARG A 620 15.94 8.47 -26.25
CA ARG A 620 14.61 8.98 -26.60
C ARG A 620 14.65 9.86 -27.86
N LEU A 621 15.67 10.71 -28.00
CA LEU A 621 15.87 11.54 -29.19
C LEU A 621 16.16 10.66 -30.44
N LEU A 622 16.96 9.60 -30.29
CA LEU A 622 17.26 8.68 -31.38
C LEU A 622 16.02 7.91 -31.84
N ILE A 623 15.19 7.44 -30.90
CA ILE A 623 13.91 6.77 -31.20
C ILE A 623 12.96 7.75 -31.91
N PHE A 624 12.86 8.99 -31.45
CA PHE A 624 12.04 10.02 -32.08
C PHE A 624 12.48 10.33 -33.52
N LEU A 625 13.79 10.44 -33.76
CA LEU A 625 14.35 10.64 -35.11
C LEU A 625 14.11 9.43 -36.04
N LEU A 626 14.15 8.21 -35.51
CA LEU A 626 13.82 7.00 -36.24
C LEU A 626 12.34 6.94 -36.61
N MET A 627 11.44 7.34 -35.70
CA MET A 627 10.01 7.45 -35.99
C MET A 627 9.72 8.50 -37.06
N ILE A 628 10.36 9.67 -37.01
CA ILE A 628 10.22 10.70 -38.06
C ILE A 628 10.66 10.16 -39.42
N ARG A 629 11.80 9.44 -39.49
CA ARG A 629 12.26 8.80 -40.72
C ARG A 629 11.26 7.76 -41.24
N PHE A 630 10.63 6.99 -40.35
CA PHE A 630 9.62 6.02 -40.71
C PHE A 630 8.35 6.69 -41.27
N ILE A 631 7.86 7.76 -40.62
CA ILE A 631 6.72 8.54 -41.08
C ILE A 631 7.00 9.17 -42.45
N LEU A 632 8.17 9.77 -42.65
CA LEU A 632 8.57 10.35 -43.94
C LEU A 632 8.69 9.29 -45.05
N ALA A 633 9.15 8.08 -44.73
CA ALA A 633 9.19 6.96 -45.66
C ALA A 633 7.77 6.51 -46.07
N THR A 634 6.84 6.45 -45.11
CA THR A 634 5.43 6.09 -45.35
C THR A 634 4.71 7.14 -46.19
N ILE A 635 4.93 8.43 -45.92
CA ILE A 635 4.38 9.54 -46.73
C ILE A 635 4.93 9.49 -48.17
N ASN A 636 6.23 9.22 -48.34
CA ASN A 636 6.83 9.05 -49.67
C ASN A 636 6.29 7.82 -50.41
N ALA A 637 6.02 6.72 -49.70
CA ALA A 637 5.41 5.53 -50.27
C ALA A 637 3.96 5.81 -50.74
N GLN A 638 3.15 6.47 -49.92
CA GLN A 638 1.78 6.86 -50.29
C GLN A 638 1.75 7.86 -51.46
N SER A 639 2.67 8.83 -51.49
CA SER A 639 2.85 9.77 -52.62
C SER A 639 3.16 9.05 -53.94
N ARG A 640 4.02 8.02 -53.92
CA ARG A 640 4.34 7.21 -55.11
C ARG A 640 3.14 6.37 -55.58
N THR A 641 2.32 5.88 -54.66
CA THR A 641 1.09 5.12 -54.96
C THR A 641 0.01 6.02 -55.55
N LEU A 642 -0.19 7.22 -55.02
CA LEU A 642 -1.11 8.24 -55.56
C LEU A 642 -0.70 8.69 -56.97
N ARG A 643 0.60 8.92 -57.23
CA ARG A 643 1.09 9.24 -58.58
C ARG A 643 0.89 8.09 -59.59
N ARG A 644 0.91 6.84 -59.14
CA ARG A 644 0.59 5.66 -59.99
C ARG A 644 -0.91 5.53 -60.26
N CYS A 645 -1.78 5.85 -59.31
CA CYS A 645 -3.23 5.89 -59.51
C CYS A 645 -3.65 7.00 -60.48
N PHE A 646 -3.11 8.21 -60.35
CA PHE A 646 -3.39 9.31 -61.29
C PHE A 646 -2.91 9.05 -62.72
N ARG A 647 -1.83 8.27 -62.91
CA ARG A 647 -1.39 7.82 -64.24
C ARG A 647 -2.31 6.77 -64.87
N ARG A 648 -3.02 5.97 -64.07
CA ARG A 648 -4.01 4.98 -64.55
C ARG A 648 -5.36 5.61 -64.89
N LEU A 649 -5.81 6.62 -64.12
CA LEU A 649 -7.08 7.32 -64.40
C LEU A 649 -7.06 8.16 -65.69
N ARG A 650 -5.88 8.66 -66.11
CA ARG A 650 -5.76 9.43 -67.37
C ARG A 650 -5.93 8.60 -68.65
N VAL A 651 -5.95 7.26 -68.58
CA VAL A 651 -6.00 6.37 -69.75
C VAL A 651 -7.43 5.92 -70.08
N SER A 652 -8.41 6.11 -69.18
CA SER A 652 -9.72 5.43 -69.29
C SER A 652 -10.95 6.29 -69.59
N VAL A 653 -10.81 7.58 -69.94
CA VAL A 653 -11.97 8.45 -70.25
C VAL A 653 -11.91 9.01 -71.66
N ILE A 654 -12.21 8.19 -72.68
CA ILE A 654 -12.72 8.64 -74.00
C ILE A 654 -13.63 7.55 -74.61
N ARG A 655 -14.96 7.69 -74.47
CA ARG A 655 -16.02 7.54 -75.52
C ARG A 655 -17.44 7.38 -74.92
N PRO A 656 -18.49 8.04 -75.46
CA PRO A 656 -19.87 7.97 -74.95
C PRO A 656 -20.85 7.18 -75.85
N ARG A 657 -22.02 6.84 -75.28
CA ARG A 657 -23.35 6.43 -75.85
C ARG A 657 -23.79 5.04 -75.37
N SER A 658 -25.07 4.71 -75.17
CA SER A 658 -26.34 5.43 -74.97
C SER A 658 -27.40 4.35 -74.63
N SER A 659 -28.50 4.80 -74.00
CA SER A 659 -29.90 4.32 -74.15
C SER A 659 -30.37 2.97 -73.55
N ILE A 660 -31.56 3.05 -72.92
CA ILE A 660 -32.70 2.09 -72.89
C ILE A 660 -33.09 1.43 -71.53
N GLU A 661 -34.29 1.86 -71.09
CA GLU A 661 -35.48 1.14 -70.59
C GLU A 661 -35.53 0.29 -69.30
N ILE A 662 -36.70 0.46 -68.65
CA ILE A 662 -37.28 -0.22 -67.47
C ILE A 662 -38.28 -1.28 -67.98
N PRO A 663 -38.44 -2.45 -67.33
CA PRO A 663 -39.68 -2.77 -66.57
C PRO A 663 -39.42 -3.51 -65.24
N SER A 664 -40.15 -3.21 -64.14
CA SER A 664 -41.28 -3.97 -63.51
C SER A 664 -41.07 -5.51 -63.43
N SER A 665 -41.30 -6.24 -62.34
CA SER A 665 -42.42 -6.27 -61.38
C SER A 665 -42.07 -7.30 -60.26
N VAL A 666 -42.41 -7.04 -58.98
CA VAL A 666 -43.42 -7.75 -58.14
C VAL A 666 -43.12 -9.22 -57.82
N GLU A 667 -42.95 -9.54 -56.51
CA GLU A 667 -43.75 -10.49 -55.68
C GLU A 667 -42.95 -11.03 -54.47
N GLU A 668 -43.42 -10.71 -53.26
CA GLU A 668 -43.37 -11.54 -52.03
C GLU A 668 -44.56 -12.54 -52.05
N PRO A 669 -44.78 -13.50 -51.11
CA PRO A 669 -44.14 -13.76 -49.80
C PRO A 669 -43.84 -15.26 -49.48
N VAL A 670 -43.10 -15.53 -48.39
CA VAL A 670 -43.52 -16.16 -47.10
C VAL A 670 -42.34 -16.07 -46.13
#